data_AF-A0A5M8P3E5-F1
#
_entry.id   AF-A0A5M8P3E5-F1
#
_cell.length_a   1.000
_cell.length_b   1.000
_cell.length_c   1.000
_cell.angle_alpha   90.00
_cell.angle_beta   90.00
_cell.angle_gamma   90.00
#
_symmetry.space_group_name_H-M   'P 1'
#
loop_
_entity.id
_entity.type
_entity.pdbx_description
1 polymer ?
#
loop_
_entity_poly.entity_id
_entity_poly.type
_entity_poly.pdbx_seq_one_letter_code
_entity_poly.pdbx_strand_id
1 'polypeptide(L)'
;MVTKKKFSVFILMLLSISSQAQIFVSNEAGLQAIANNLSGHYVLTEEIILAQEWTPIGDKEHPFTGVLDGNGHIIHNLRINDSNRSAVGLFACTDGAEMMNLGIQNAEVIALKEGAGAYAGILIGEAIATTIDNSYIAGGFVQAKGSAGSFIGKVSGSNTPSGLQNVYATSNVTSDLYNAGGLVGVSENIAIENACFSGTTQAKSVSGGIAGSVTGNNSLSSCAVLSPSLKGGTVNRILGEKRSGLTVLTNNYARADLLIGNRNLKTVPVNESFIKGLQGESVPYTGSDYVSTYPDYTNADILSALTAFNNAFYSRSRGLYTEKSGGSKVSAIWTQAVFLDLMENAYLRSGTQTDSLAFNSILDGNGRQYANYNWDNGVVWFIYDDIMWWVISLARTYLITGDTKWLNLSKTGFERVWSGSTVLKDNGSYDPVNGGMYWAWDNQHPEGTPLSTMGKMACINYPTVIAAMTLFEATGDSTYFHKGVEIFNWAQNNLFDKEKGRVADSKHGSNPDWKDHVYNQATCIGAAVMLYKATGNRSYLDDAVLTANYTKNQMSTNGFLHFETGVEQGIYTAIFAQYIIRLIEDGEQYQYFPWLHYNINAGWANRIPASGVTYKDYANPAPSISNIESYDASAIPALMQVIKPESEQQVNCQSRIFYEKNLHWDFDVWTFSENDSLPRLRLFDTTSGIKKKLAYNPVEIYSRDRKIFVKTIHPVMVEVYDTLGKIYSKNRIQYDGLSLPSGLYLVRTSMDNYINCHKIINH
;
A
#
# COMPACT_ATOMS: atom_id res chain seq x y z
N MET A 1 22.04 12.17 26.79
CA MET A 1 20.65 12.20 27.29
C MET A 1 19.95 13.45 26.75
N VAL A 2 19.32 13.33 25.58
CA VAL A 2 18.39 14.35 25.07
C VAL A 2 17.22 13.57 24.48
N THR A 3 16.07 13.72 25.13
CA THR A 3 14.80 13.06 24.86
C THR A 3 14.25 13.47 23.49
N LYS A 4 14.21 12.52 22.54
CA LYS A 4 13.40 12.64 21.31
C LYS A 4 11.93 12.42 21.67
N LYS A 5 11.16 13.50 21.72
CA LYS A 5 9.69 13.46 21.65
C LYS A 5 9.31 12.96 20.25
N LYS A 6 8.85 11.71 20.15
CA LYS A 6 8.14 11.19 18.98
C LYS A 6 6.77 11.89 18.93
N PHE A 7 6.53 12.71 17.91
CA PHE A 7 5.18 13.10 17.51
C PHE A 7 4.54 11.89 16.81
N SER A 8 4.00 10.95 17.59
CA SER A 8 2.92 10.10 17.11
C SER A 8 1.64 10.88 17.36
N VAL A 9 1.08 11.48 16.32
CA VAL A 9 -0.29 12.01 16.37
C VAL A 9 -1.21 10.79 16.33
N PHE A 10 -1.35 10.12 17.48
CA PHE A 10 -2.55 9.36 17.78
C PHE A 10 -3.61 10.42 18.03
N ILE A 11 -4.54 10.61 17.09
CA ILE A 11 -5.77 11.36 17.37
C ILE A 11 -6.51 10.53 18.42
N LEU A 12 -6.31 10.88 19.69
CA LEU A 12 -7.21 10.50 20.75
C LEU A 12 -8.52 11.24 20.46
N MET A 13 -9.47 10.56 19.82
CA MET A 13 -10.86 10.99 19.78
C MET A 13 -11.35 11.02 21.23
N LEU A 14 -11.28 12.20 21.85
CA LEU A 14 -12.02 12.48 23.07
C LEU A 14 -13.49 12.53 22.65
N LEU A 15 -14.16 11.37 22.66
CA LEU A 15 -15.62 11.30 22.75
C LEU A 15 -16.00 11.96 24.07
N SER A 16 -16.26 13.27 24.03
CA SER A 16 -16.97 13.95 25.10
C SER A 16 -18.42 13.51 25.01
N ILE A 17 -18.74 12.36 25.61
CA ILE A 17 -20.14 11.95 25.80
C ILE A 17 -20.71 12.91 26.84
N SER A 18 -21.32 14.00 26.37
CA SER A 18 -22.30 14.71 27.17
C SER A 18 -23.42 13.70 27.47
N SER A 19 -23.82 13.58 28.73
CA SER A 19 -24.91 12.69 29.16
C SER A 19 -26.27 13.29 28.77
N GLN A 20 -26.43 13.69 27.51
CA GLN A 20 -27.68 14.24 27.00
C GLN A 20 -28.59 13.08 26.58
N ALA A 21 -29.87 13.18 26.93
CA ALA A 21 -30.86 12.17 26.58
C ALA A 21 -30.98 12.04 25.04
N GLN A 22 -31.03 10.80 24.55
CA GLN A 22 -31.23 10.53 23.13
C GLN A 22 -32.63 10.96 22.69
N ILE A 23 -32.70 11.60 21.54
CA ILE A 23 -33.93 12.07 20.91
C ILE A 23 -34.16 11.19 19.67
N PHE A 24 -35.22 10.39 19.70
CA PHE A 24 -35.54 9.50 18.60
C PHE A 24 -36.26 10.23 17.47
N VAL A 25 -35.80 10.02 16.24
CA VAL A 25 -36.34 10.64 15.03
C VAL A 25 -36.84 9.55 14.09
N SER A 26 -38.15 9.56 13.81
CA SER A 26 -38.79 8.48 13.03
C SER A 26 -39.49 8.98 11.75
N ASN A 27 -39.43 10.28 11.45
CA ASN A 27 -40.08 10.87 10.28
C ASN A 27 -39.49 12.25 9.92
N GLU A 28 -39.91 12.78 8.77
CA GLU A 28 -39.49 14.09 8.22
C GLU A 28 -39.69 15.25 9.21
N ALA A 29 -40.84 15.32 9.89
CA ALA A 29 -41.12 16.38 10.85
C ALA A 29 -40.19 16.34 12.08
N GLY A 30 -39.87 15.14 12.58
CA GLY A 30 -38.90 14.94 13.64
C GLY A 30 -37.49 15.36 13.22
N LEU A 31 -37.12 15.07 11.97
CA LEU A 31 -35.83 15.49 11.42
C LEU A 31 -35.76 17.02 11.31
N GLN A 32 -36.81 17.67 10.83
CA GLN A 32 -36.86 19.14 10.74
C GLN A 32 -36.85 19.80 12.13
N ALA A 33 -37.42 19.14 13.14
CA ALA A 33 -37.44 19.62 14.52
C ALA A 33 -36.06 19.66 15.19
N ILE A 34 -35.01 19.07 14.60
CA ILE A 34 -33.61 19.25 15.04
C ILE A 34 -33.24 20.73 15.06
N ALA A 35 -33.81 21.55 14.16
CA ALA A 35 -33.58 23.00 14.14
C ALA A 35 -33.99 23.71 15.45
N ASN A 36 -34.83 23.09 16.29
CA ASN A 36 -35.24 23.65 17.58
C ASN A 36 -34.26 23.34 18.72
N ASN A 37 -33.34 22.38 18.54
CA ASN A 37 -32.30 22.05 19.52
C ASN A 37 -31.02 21.55 18.82
N LEU A 38 -30.23 22.50 18.34
CA LEU A 38 -29.03 22.24 17.54
C LEU A 38 -27.89 21.53 18.28
N SER A 39 -28.01 21.33 19.60
CA SER A 39 -27.02 20.65 20.45
C SER A 39 -27.43 19.22 20.82
N GLY A 40 -28.62 18.77 20.42
CA GLY A 40 -29.18 17.49 20.85
C GLY A 40 -28.44 16.26 20.31
N HIS A 41 -28.69 15.11 20.95
CA HIS A 41 -28.25 13.80 20.48
C HIS A 41 -29.42 13.08 19.82
N TYR A 42 -29.39 12.98 18.50
CA TYR A 42 -30.45 12.44 17.68
C TYR A 42 -30.11 11.05 17.17
N VAL A 43 -31.09 10.15 17.23
CA VAL A 43 -30.97 8.78 16.74
C VAL A 43 -32.13 8.48 15.80
N LEU A 44 -31.85 8.14 14.55
CA LEU A 44 -32.90 7.69 13.64
C LEU A 44 -33.42 6.31 14.07
N THR A 45 -34.73 6.13 14.03
CA THR A 45 -35.37 4.84 14.34
C THR A 45 -36.05 4.19 13.16
N GLU A 46 -36.19 4.93 12.07
CA GLU A 46 -36.84 4.52 10.83
C GLU A 46 -36.12 5.19 9.65
N GLU A 47 -36.32 4.66 8.43
CA GLU A 47 -35.97 5.40 7.23
C GLU A 47 -36.87 6.63 7.07
N ILE A 48 -36.31 7.71 6.56
CA ILE A 48 -37.01 8.99 6.41
C ILE A 48 -37.10 9.33 4.93
N ILE A 49 -38.33 9.45 4.42
CA ILE A 49 -38.60 9.91 3.06
C ILE A 49 -38.98 11.38 3.16
N LEU A 50 -38.17 12.25 2.54
CA LEU A 50 -38.46 13.68 2.46
C LEU A 50 -39.40 13.93 1.28
N ALA A 51 -40.57 14.49 1.57
CA ALA A 51 -41.62 14.70 0.56
C ALA A 51 -41.61 16.13 -0.01
N GLN A 52 -40.98 17.08 0.69
CA GLN A 52 -41.02 18.50 0.37
C GLN A 52 -39.62 19.08 0.13
N GLU A 53 -39.56 20.32 -0.37
CA GLU A 53 -38.30 21.07 -0.38
C GLU A 53 -37.81 21.26 1.06
N TRP A 54 -36.56 20.89 1.29
CA TRP A 54 -35.94 20.88 2.60
C TRP A 54 -35.36 22.25 2.95
N THR A 55 -35.62 22.68 4.19
CA THR A 55 -34.97 23.86 4.76
C THR A 55 -33.73 23.43 5.55
N PRO A 56 -32.51 23.81 5.14
CA PRO A 56 -31.29 23.37 5.81
C PRO A 56 -31.29 23.70 7.32
N ILE A 57 -30.80 22.76 8.13
CA ILE A 57 -30.71 22.90 9.58
C ILE A 57 -29.46 23.68 9.98
N GLY A 58 -29.61 24.61 10.93
CA GLY A 58 -28.54 25.46 11.42
C GLY A 58 -28.14 26.56 10.42
N ASP A 59 -27.33 27.49 10.89
CA ASP A 59 -26.70 28.55 10.10
C ASP A 59 -25.35 28.94 10.69
N LYS A 60 -24.69 29.96 10.14
CA LYS A 60 -23.34 30.35 10.56
C LYS A 60 -23.31 30.88 12.00
N GLU A 61 -24.39 31.54 12.43
CA GLU A 61 -24.55 32.11 13.77
C GLU A 61 -24.99 31.05 14.79
N HIS A 62 -25.74 30.05 14.34
CA HIS A 62 -26.28 28.95 15.13
C HIS A 62 -26.01 27.61 14.40
N PRO A 63 -24.76 27.11 14.44
CA PRO A 63 -24.43 25.84 13.80
C PRO A 63 -25.04 24.67 14.56
N PHE A 64 -25.23 23.54 13.87
CA PHE A 64 -25.47 22.27 14.56
C PHE A 64 -24.19 21.80 15.25
N THR A 65 -24.28 21.53 16.55
CA THR A 65 -23.15 21.12 17.41
C THR A 65 -23.43 19.80 18.13
N GLY A 66 -24.52 19.13 17.75
CA GLY A 66 -25.00 17.90 18.38
C GLY A 66 -24.49 16.64 17.69
N VAL A 67 -25.18 15.54 17.97
CA VAL A 67 -24.91 14.22 17.39
C VAL A 67 -26.08 13.80 16.53
N LEU A 68 -25.82 13.31 15.31
CA LEU A 68 -26.78 12.60 14.48
C LEU A 68 -26.28 11.18 14.22
N ASP A 69 -26.85 10.22 14.94
CA ASP A 69 -26.66 8.80 14.67
C ASP A 69 -27.78 8.34 13.74
N GLY A 70 -27.41 8.01 12.50
CA GLY A 70 -28.28 7.36 11.54
C GLY A 70 -28.74 5.99 12.04
N ASN A 71 -28.03 5.36 12.98
CA ASN A 71 -28.33 4.03 13.53
C ASN A 71 -28.59 2.99 12.43
N GLY A 72 -27.89 3.17 11.30
CA GLY A 72 -28.13 2.42 10.10
C GLY A 72 -29.51 2.70 9.49
N HIS A 73 -29.94 3.94 9.36
CA HIS A 73 -31.14 4.30 8.60
C HIS A 73 -30.80 5.26 7.47
N ILE A 74 -31.73 5.37 6.52
CA ILE A 74 -31.53 6.11 5.27
C ILE A 74 -32.47 7.31 5.23
N ILE A 75 -31.93 8.45 4.80
CA ILE A 75 -32.71 9.61 4.38
C ILE A 75 -32.82 9.61 2.85
N HIS A 76 -34.05 9.58 2.35
CA HIS A 76 -34.35 9.54 0.92
C HIS A 76 -34.86 10.90 0.42
N ASN A 77 -34.54 11.20 -0.84
CA ASN A 77 -35.16 12.28 -1.63
C ASN A 77 -34.98 13.69 -1.05
N LEU A 78 -33.85 13.97 -0.40
CA LEU A 78 -33.49 15.33 0.01
C LEU A 78 -33.49 16.26 -1.21
N ARG A 79 -34.31 17.33 -1.20
CA ARG A 79 -34.36 18.32 -2.28
C ARG A 79 -34.16 19.72 -1.72
N ILE A 80 -33.13 20.41 -2.17
CA ILE A 80 -32.84 21.79 -1.76
C ILE A 80 -32.51 22.60 -2.99
N ASN A 81 -33.20 23.73 -3.17
CA ASN A 81 -32.86 24.74 -4.16
C ASN A 81 -32.81 26.12 -3.47
N ASP A 82 -31.64 26.48 -2.94
CA ASP A 82 -31.47 27.68 -2.14
C ASP A 82 -30.39 28.59 -2.75
N SER A 83 -30.85 29.67 -3.38
CA SER A 83 -29.98 30.71 -3.98
C SER A 83 -29.72 31.89 -3.04
N ASN A 84 -30.13 31.81 -1.77
CA ASN A 84 -30.01 32.90 -0.79
C ASN A 84 -28.94 32.59 0.28
N ARG A 85 -28.77 31.33 0.65
CA ARG A 85 -27.80 30.88 1.65
C ARG A 85 -26.39 30.76 1.08
N SER A 86 -25.40 31.02 1.93
CA SER A 86 -23.98 30.85 1.58
C SER A 86 -23.47 29.43 1.79
N ALA A 87 -24.19 28.62 2.57
CA ALA A 87 -23.91 27.21 2.84
C ALA A 87 -25.22 26.42 2.78
N VAL A 88 -25.24 25.32 2.03
CA VAL A 88 -26.46 24.57 1.72
C VAL A 88 -26.18 23.06 1.82
N GLY A 89 -27.05 22.35 2.53
CA GLY A 89 -27.05 20.90 2.70
C GLY A 89 -28.17 20.47 3.62
N LEU A 90 -28.25 19.19 4.03
CA LEU A 90 -29.18 18.77 5.09
C LEU A 90 -28.98 19.68 6.33
N PHE A 91 -27.71 19.92 6.66
CA PHE A 91 -27.25 20.96 7.58
C PHE A 91 -26.57 22.09 6.79
N ALA A 92 -26.93 23.34 7.06
CA ALA A 92 -26.24 24.48 6.46
C ALA A 92 -24.82 24.60 7.03
N CYS A 93 -24.71 24.62 8.36
CA CYS A 93 -23.46 24.80 9.09
C CYS A 93 -23.37 23.85 10.30
N THR A 94 -22.17 23.33 10.55
CA THR A 94 -21.86 22.49 11.73
C THR A 94 -20.59 22.99 12.44
N ASP A 95 -20.54 22.83 13.75
CA ASP A 95 -19.38 23.15 14.59
C ASP A 95 -19.23 22.13 15.72
N GLY A 96 -18.19 21.29 15.67
CA GLY A 96 -17.98 20.23 16.65
C GLY A 96 -19.04 19.12 16.63
N ALA A 97 -19.77 18.98 15.53
CA ALA A 97 -20.82 17.97 15.39
C ALA A 97 -20.26 16.57 15.09
N GLU A 98 -21.01 15.54 15.47
CA GLU A 98 -20.71 14.15 15.15
C GLU A 98 -21.85 13.53 14.35
N MET A 99 -21.54 12.91 13.21
CA MET A 99 -22.53 12.25 12.35
C MET A 99 -22.05 10.84 12.00
N MET A 100 -22.89 9.84 12.18
CA MET A 100 -22.47 8.44 12.01
C MET A 100 -23.59 7.53 11.52
N ASN A 101 -23.21 6.39 10.94
CA ASN A 101 -24.12 5.29 10.58
C ASN A 101 -25.30 5.73 9.68
N LEU A 102 -25.08 6.70 8.80
CA LEU A 102 -26.13 7.36 8.04
C LEU A 102 -25.99 7.13 6.53
N GLY A 103 -27.09 6.71 5.90
CA GLY A 103 -27.23 6.69 4.45
C GLY A 103 -28.04 7.88 3.94
N ILE A 104 -27.63 8.48 2.83
CA ILE A 104 -28.48 9.41 2.07
C ILE A 104 -28.61 8.93 0.63
N GLN A 105 -29.83 8.88 0.11
CA GLN A 105 -30.12 8.42 -1.25
C GLN A 105 -30.97 9.41 -2.03
N ASN A 106 -30.68 9.51 -3.33
CA ASN A 106 -31.46 10.30 -4.29
C ASN A 106 -31.60 11.79 -3.90
N ALA A 107 -30.52 12.39 -3.38
CA ALA A 107 -30.50 13.79 -2.99
C ALA A 107 -30.25 14.74 -4.17
N GLU A 108 -30.83 15.92 -4.13
CA GLU A 108 -30.61 17.04 -5.06
C GLU A 108 -30.38 18.32 -4.24
N VAL A 109 -29.17 18.90 -4.34
CA VAL A 109 -28.80 20.12 -3.62
C VAL A 109 -28.26 21.15 -4.61
N ILE A 110 -28.97 22.26 -4.76
CA ILE A 110 -28.65 23.36 -5.66
C ILE A 110 -28.47 24.64 -4.84
N ALA A 111 -27.26 25.22 -4.89
CA ALA A 111 -26.88 26.42 -4.15
C ALA A 111 -26.31 27.49 -5.09
N LEU A 112 -27.16 28.34 -5.68
CA LEU A 112 -26.78 29.24 -6.77
C LEU A 112 -26.64 30.72 -6.38
N LYS A 113 -26.42 31.00 -5.08
CA LYS A 113 -26.22 32.38 -4.59
C LYS A 113 -25.12 33.11 -5.36
N GLU A 114 -25.47 34.25 -5.93
CA GLU A 114 -24.56 35.16 -6.64
C GLU A 114 -23.57 35.86 -5.67
N GLY A 115 -22.41 36.28 -6.17
CA GLY A 115 -21.34 36.92 -5.39
C GLY A 115 -20.15 36.00 -5.13
N ALA A 116 -19.69 35.90 -3.86
CA ALA A 116 -18.55 35.04 -3.48
C ALA A 116 -18.83 33.52 -3.61
N GLY A 117 -20.02 33.13 -4.09
CA GLY A 117 -20.46 31.76 -4.35
C GLY A 117 -20.86 31.00 -3.08
N ALA A 118 -21.98 30.27 -3.14
CA ALA A 118 -22.40 29.37 -2.07
C ALA A 118 -21.59 28.06 -2.05
N TYR A 119 -21.46 27.45 -0.87
CA TYR A 119 -20.92 26.12 -0.66
C TYR A 119 -22.06 25.10 -0.56
N ALA A 120 -21.93 23.96 -1.24
CA ALA A 120 -22.94 22.91 -1.19
C ALA A 120 -22.35 21.53 -0.88
N GLY A 121 -22.97 20.84 0.08
CA GLY A 121 -22.83 19.41 0.27
C GLY A 121 -24.20 18.79 0.53
N ILE A 122 -24.39 17.50 0.21
CA ILE A 122 -25.66 16.81 0.49
C ILE A 122 -25.89 16.76 2.00
N LEU A 123 -24.85 16.42 2.77
CA LEU A 123 -24.95 16.37 4.23
C LEU A 123 -24.71 17.76 4.84
N ILE A 124 -23.62 18.43 4.48
CA ILE A 124 -23.20 19.69 5.11
C ILE A 124 -22.76 20.74 4.09
N GLY A 125 -23.29 21.97 4.21
CA GLY A 125 -22.80 23.12 3.46
C GLY A 125 -21.40 23.56 3.92
N GLU A 126 -21.27 23.92 5.20
CA GLU A 126 -20.01 24.33 5.85
C GLU A 126 -19.79 23.58 7.18
N ALA A 127 -18.57 23.05 7.39
CA ALA A 127 -18.21 22.27 8.58
C ALA A 127 -16.98 22.84 9.29
N ILE A 128 -17.01 22.83 10.63
CA ILE A 128 -15.91 23.24 11.51
C ILE A 128 -15.75 22.15 12.58
N ALA A 129 -14.56 21.55 12.71
CA ALA A 129 -14.28 20.52 13.70
C ALA A 129 -15.31 19.36 13.73
N THR A 130 -15.93 19.05 12.60
CA THR A 130 -17.02 18.06 12.48
C THR A 130 -16.47 16.70 12.08
N THR A 131 -17.03 15.64 12.65
CA THR A 131 -16.71 14.25 12.27
C THR A 131 -17.90 13.60 11.57
N ILE A 132 -17.60 12.93 10.46
CA ILE A 132 -18.52 12.04 9.77
C ILE A 132 -17.85 10.67 9.69
N ASP A 133 -18.51 9.67 10.23
CA ASP A 133 -18.03 8.30 10.21
C ASP A 133 -19.10 7.35 9.65
N ASN A 134 -18.65 6.26 9.08
CA ASN A 134 -19.49 5.12 8.72
C ASN A 134 -20.77 5.48 7.95
N SER A 135 -20.64 6.32 6.93
CA SER A 135 -21.78 6.97 6.28
C SER A 135 -21.62 6.98 4.76
N TYR A 136 -22.73 7.05 4.02
CA TYR A 136 -22.68 7.02 2.56
C TYR A 136 -23.70 7.91 1.86
N ILE A 137 -23.36 8.28 0.63
CA ILE A 137 -24.23 8.98 -0.31
C ILE A 137 -24.36 8.16 -1.59
N ALA A 138 -25.53 7.60 -1.85
CA ALA A 138 -25.78 6.83 -3.07
C ALA A 138 -26.68 7.59 -4.05
N GLY A 139 -26.13 7.88 -5.22
CA GLY A 139 -26.77 8.69 -6.25
C GLY A 139 -26.87 10.17 -5.84
N GLY A 140 -27.65 10.91 -6.61
CA GLY A 140 -27.92 12.33 -6.35
C GLY A 140 -27.02 13.30 -7.11
N PHE A 141 -27.34 14.58 -6.95
CA PHE A 141 -26.75 15.71 -7.66
C PHE A 141 -26.48 16.86 -6.71
N VAL A 142 -25.28 17.44 -6.81
CA VAL A 142 -24.89 18.66 -6.08
C VAL A 142 -24.44 19.70 -7.08
N GLN A 143 -25.00 20.90 -7.01
CA GLN A 143 -24.53 22.05 -7.76
C GLN A 143 -24.35 23.24 -6.84
N ALA A 144 -23.16 23.84 -6.87
CA ALA A 144 -22.89 25.08 -6.16
C ALA A 144 -22.35 26.16 -7.10
N LYS A 145 -22.76 27.41 -6.88
CA LYS A 145 -22.10 28.56 -7.50
C LYS A 145 -20.63 28.62 -7.08
N GLY A 146 -20.37 28.42 -5.78
CA GLY A 146 -19.04 28.41 -5.18
C GLY A 146 -18.39 27.04 -5.27
N SER A 147 -18.25 26.33 -4.15
CA SER A 147 -17.61 25.00 -4.09
C SER A 147 -18.58 23.90 -3.69
N ALA A 148 -18.39 22.70 -4.24
CA ALA A 148 -19.30 21.58 -4.08
C ALA A 148 -18.57 20.28 -3.70
N GLY A 149 -19.15 19.50 -2.79
CA GLY A 149 -18.75 18.14 -2.49
C GLY A 149 -19.95 17.25 -2.20
N SER A 150 -19.81 15.92 -2.26
CA SER A 150 -20.95 15.05 -1.90
C SER A 150 -21.30 15.21 -0.42
N PHE A 151 -20.34 15.05 0.50
CA PHE A 151 -20.60 15.18 1.93
C PHE A 151 -20.57 16.63 2.39
N ILE A 152 -19.48 17.33 2.07
CA ILE A 152 -19.21 18.66 2.60
C ILE A 152 -18.87 19.64 1.47
N GLY A 153 -19.55 20.78 1.42
CA GLY A 153 -19.21 21.86 0.49
C GLY A 153 -17.89 22.56 0.84
N LYS A 154 -17.75 22.94 2.12
CA LYS A 154 -16.56 23.58 2.68
C LYS A 154 -16.23 23.08 4.08
N VAL A 155 -14.96 22.79 4.34
CA VAL A 155 -14.42 22.73 5.71
C VAL A 155 -13.65 24.01 6.01
N SER A 156 -13.99 24.65 7.12
CA SER A 156 -13.34 25.86 7.62
C SER A 156 -12.31 25.53 8.70
N GLY A 157 -11.19 26.25 8.68
CA GLY A 157 -10.05 25.98 9.55
C GLY A 157 -10.39 26.10 11.04
N SER A 158 -9.95 25.11 11.81
CA SER A 158 -10.03 25.08 13.26
C SER A 158 -8.76 24.43 13.84
N ASN A 159 -8.53 24.58 15.15
CA ASN A 159 -7.45 23.89 15.87
C ASN A 159 -7.66 22.38 15.93
N THR A 160 -8.93 21.94 15.86
CA THR A 160 -9.32 20.54 15.74
C THR A 160 -9.68 20.26 14.27
N PRO A 161 -9.00 19.31 13.60
CA PRO A 161 -9.33 19.00 12.22
C PRO A 161 -10.72 18.38 12.12
N SER A 162 -11.45 18.66 11.03
CA SER A 162 -12.63 17.85 10.69
C SER A 162 -12.19 16.47 10.21
N GLY A 163 -13.05 15.47 10.42
CA GLY A 163 -12.78 14.06 10.08
C GLY A 163 -13.84 13.48 9.16
N LEU A 164 -13.41 12.77 8.11
CA LEU A 164 -14.29 12.01 7.23
C LEU A 164 -13.72 10.59 7.10
N GLN A 165 -14.36 9.61 7.74
CA GLN A 165 -13.82 8.26 7.88
C GLN A 165 -14.83 7.22 7.44
N ASN A 166 -14.36 6.17 6.77
CA ASN A 166 -15.18 5.03 6.37
C ASN A 166 -16.43 5.49 5.60
N VAL A 167 -16.22 6.21 4.49
CA VAL A 167 -17.33 6.78 3.71
C VAL A 167 -17.25 6.41 2.24
N TYR A 168 -18.40 6.42 1.57
CA TYR A 168 -18.42 6.44 0.11
C TYR A 168 -19.48 7.36 -0.47
N ALA A 169 -19.22 7.87 -1.68
CA ALA A 169 -20.21 8.63 -2.44
C ALA A 169 -20.21 8.31 -3.94
N THR A 170 -21.40 8.35 -4.55
CA THR A 170 -21.59 8.09 -5.99
C THR A 170 -22.32 9.24 -6.72
N SER A 171 -22.41 10.41 -6.09
CA SER A 171 -23.16 11.57 -6.61
C SER A 171 -22.47 12.28 -7.78
N ASN A 172 -23.24 13.06 -8.55
CA ASN A 172 -22.70 13.99 -9.54
C ASN A 172 -22.48 15.37 -8.91
N VAL A 173 -21.22 15.84 -8.85
CA VAL A 173 -20.83 17.07 -8.16
C VAL A 173 -20.40 18.15 -9.16
N THR A 174 -21.07 19.30 -9.14
CA THR A 174 -20.84 20.43 -10.03
C THR A 174 -20.54 21.72 -9.28
N SER A 175 -19.48 22.42 -9.67
CA SER A 175 -19.15 23.77 -9.22
C SER A 175 -19.07 24.74 -10.41
N ASP A 176 -19.83 25.83 -10.34
CA ASP A 176 -19.92 26.78 -11.46
C ASP A 176 -18.79 27.80 -11.50
N LEU A 177 -18.18 28.16 -10.37
CA LEU A 177 -17.10 29.15 -10.30
C LEU A 177 -15.78 28.61 -9.76
N TYR A 178 -15.79 27.77 -8.71
CA TYR A 178 -14.59 27.39 -7.99
C TYR A 178 -14.30 25.91 -8.09
N ASN A 179 -14.34 25.20 -6.96
CA ASN A 179 -13.78 23.86 -6.83
C ASN A 179 -14.88 22.82 -6.62
N ALA A 180 -14.71 21.66 -7.24
CA ALA A 180 -15.49 20.46 -6.94
C ALA A 180 -14.55 19.37 -6.41
N GLY A 181 -14.93 18.74 -5.31
CA GLY A 181 -14.32 17.50 -4.86
C GLY A 181 -15.38 16.42 -4.78
N GLY A 182 -15.05 15.16 -5.08
CA GLY A 182 -16.06 14.10 -5.03
C GLY A 182 -16.70 13.98 -3.65
N LEU A 183 -15.93 14.07 -2.56
CA LEU A 183 -16.45 14.05 -1.19
C LEU A 183 -16.51 15.45 -0.56
N VAL A 184 -15.44 16.24 -0.73
CA VAL A 184 -15.28 17.55 -0.09
C VAL A 184 -14.89 18.62 -1.11
N GLY A 185 -15.68 19.68 -1.22
CA GLY A 185 -15.43 20.73 -2.22
C GLY A 185 -14.14 21.51 -1.98
N VAL A 186 -14.00 22.09 -0.81
CA VAL A 186 -12.79 22.77 -0.34
C VAL A 186 -12.59 22.52 1.15
N SER A 187 -11.35 22.43 1.60
CA SER A 187 -11.06 22.21 3.02
C SER A 187 -9.87 22.98 3.54
N GLU A 188 -9.98 23.37 4.81
CA GLU A 188 -8.89 23.86 5.63
C GLU A 188 -8.80 22.98 6.89
N ASN A 189 -7.74 22.19 7.00
CA ASN A 189 -7.51 21.20 8.06
C ASN A 189 -8.53 20.03 8.10
N ILE A 190 -8.38 19.05 7.20
CA ILE A 190 -9.19 17.82 7.19
C ILE A 190 -8.34 16.54 7.22
N ALA A 191 -8.83 15.53 7.94
CA ALA A 191 -8.41 14.14 7.81
C ALA A 191 -9.48 13.33 7.09
N ILE A 192 -9.15 12.73 5.94
CA ILE A 192 -10.02 11.83 5.18
C ILE A 192 -9.38 10.45 5.15
N GLU A 193 -10.09 9.43 5.60
CA GLU A 193 -9.57 8.07 5.72
C GLU A 193 -10.60 7.05 5.23
N ASN A 194 -10.14 5.99 4.58
CA ASN A 194 -10.98 4.86 4.14
C ASN A 194 -12.19 5.32 3.31
N ALA A 195 -11.94 6.19 2.33
CA ALA A 195 -12.99 6.90 1.61
C ALA A 195 -13.03 6.54 0.13
N CYS A 196 -14.22 6.32 -0.44
CA CYS A 196 -14.38 6.00 -1.85
C CYS A 196 -15.30 6.98 -2.59
N PHE A 197 -14.91 7.39 -3.80
CA PHE A 197 -15.76 8.16 -4.69
C PHE A 197 -15.84 7.49 -6.07
N SER A 198 -17.05 7.25 -6.56
CA SER A 198 -17.29 6.68 -7.90
C SER A 198 -18.20 7.52 -8.79
N GLY A 199 -18.60 8.70 -8.31
CA GLY A 199 -19.42 9.64 -9.07
C GLY A 199 -18.61 10.43 -10.11
N THR A 200 -19.15 11.56 -10.57
CA THR A 200 -18.43 12.48 -11.47
C THR A 200 -18.26 13.85 -10.83
N THR A 201 -17.17 14.55 -11.16
CA THR A 201 -16.96 15.94 -10.75
C THR A 201 -16.80 16.85 -11.96
N GLN A 202 -17.38 18.05 -11.86
CA GLN A 202 -17.19 19.12 -12.84
C GLN A 202 -17.01 20.45 -12.13
N ALA A 203 -15.89 21.12 -12.37
CA ALA A 203 -15.59 22.43 -11.80
C ALA A 203 -15.21 23.45 -12.87
N LYS A 204 -15.34 24.74 -12.58
CA LYS A 204 -14.73 25.78 -13.42
C LYS A 204 -13.23 25.94 -13.12
N SER A 205 -12.84 25.88 -11.85
CA SER A 205 -11.45 26.06 -11.42
C SER A 205 -10.77 24.73 -11.15
N VAL A 206 -10.97 24.12 -9.99
CA VAL A 206 -10.23 22.93 -9.55
C VAL A 206 -11.16 21.74 -9.36
N SER A 207 -10.75 20.56 -9.80
CA SER A 207 -11.51 19.32 -9.65
C SER A 207 -10.65 18.19 -9.10
N GLY A 208 -11.15 17.49 -8.08
CA GLY A 208 -10.53 16.29 -7.52
C GLY A 208 -11.53 15.20 -7.16
N GLY A 209 -11.11 13.94 -7.22
CA GLY A 209 -12.01 12.80 -6.96
C GLY A 209 -12.37 12.62 -5.49
N ILE A 210 -11.49 12.99 -4.55
CA ILE A 210 -11.81 13.00 -3.11
C ILE A 210 -12.07 14.43 -2.64
N ALA A 211 -11.10 15.32 -2.86
CA ALA A 211 -11.19 16.72 -2.44
C ALA A 211 -10.83 17.67 -3.59
N GLY A 212 -11.53 18.81 -3.68
CA GLY A 212 -11.27 19.82 -4.70
C GLY A 212 -9.97 20.56 -4.43
N SER A 213 -9.95 21.43 -3.42
CA SER A 213 -8.72 22.13 -3.00
C SER A 213 -8.53 22.08 -1.48
N VAL A 214 -7.28 22.04 -1.03
CA VAL A 214 -6.93 22.01 0.40
C VAL A 214 -5.96 23.13 0.79
N THR A 215 -6.14 23.67 1.99
CA THR A 215 -5.22 24.58 2.70
C THR A 215 -4.97 24.08 4.13
N GLY A 216 -3.87 24.48 4.76
CA GLY A 216 -3.54 24.05 6.12
C GLY A 216 -3.01 22.60 6.18
N ASN A 217 -3.21 21.92 7.31
CA ASN A 217 -2.68 20.59 7.58
C ASN A 217 -3.71 19.51 7.28
N ASN A 218 -3.51 18.77 6.19
CA ASN A 218 -4.46 17.78 5.69
C ASN A 218 -3.83 16.40 5.55
N SER A 219 -4.62 15.35 5.78
CA SER A 219 -4.23 13.97 5.52
C SER A 219 -5.34 13.26 4.75
N LEU A 220 -5.01 12.70 3.58
CA LEU A 220 -5.89 11.78 2.86
C LEU A 220 -5.19 10.43 2.82
N SER A 221 -5.80 9.42 3.41
CA SER A 221 -5.26 8.07 3.46
C SER A 221 -6.28 7.04 3.01
N SER A 222 -5.79 5.97 2.36
CA SER A 222 -6.62 4.80 2.04
C SER A 222 -7.88 5.17 1.23
N CYS A 223 -7.77 6.15 0.33
CA CYS A 223 -8.89 6.60 -0.49
C CYS A 223 -8.88 5.96 -1.88
N ALA A 224 -10.06 5.70 -2.45
CA ALA A 224 -10.22 5.17 -3.79
C ALA A 224 -11.10 6.07 -4.67
N VAL A 225 -10.63 6.37 -5.89
CA VAL A 225 -11.40 7.11 -6.90
C VAL A 225 -11.69 6.20 -8.08
N LEU A 226 -12.93 5.72 -8.13
CA LEU A 226 -13.45 4.83 -9.17
C LEU A 226 -14.29 5.59 -10.23
N SER A 227 -14.23 6.92 -10.20
CA SER A 227 -14.93 7.82 -11.11
C SER A 227 -14.61 7.57 -12.58
N PRO A 228 -15.62 7.53 -13.47
CA PRO A 228 -15.37 7.40 -14.90
C PRO A 228 -14.74 8.67 -15.50
N SER A 229 -15.06 9.86 -14.96
CA SER A 229 -14.42 11.10 -15.40
C SER A 229 -14.44 12.21 -14.35
N LEU A 230 -13.42 13.07 -14.39
CA LEU A 230 -13.30 14.29 -13.60
C LEU A 230 -13.01 15.47 -14.55
N LYS A 231 -13.71 16.60 -14.38
CA LYS A 231 -13.59 17.77 -15.27
C LYS A 231 -13.32 19.06 -14.50
N GLY A 232 -12.42 19.90 -15.00
CA GLY A 232 -12.01 21.15 -14.35
C GLY A 232 -10.99 21.96 -15.15
N GLY A 233 -10.64 23.15 -14.68
CA GLY A 233 -9.50 23.91 -15.20
C GLY A 233 -8.18 23.25 -14.79
N THR A 234 -8.07 22.88 -13.52
CA THR A 234 -7.02 22.02 -12.95
C THR A 234 -7.68 20.74 -12.44
N VAL A 235 -7.17 19.57 -12.85
CA VAL A 235 -7.76 18.27 -12.49
C VAL A 235 -6.67 17.31 -12.04
N ASN A 236 -6.87 16.73 -10.86
CA ASN A 236 -6.05 15.64 -10.33
C ASN A 236 -6.97 14.56 -9.75
N ARG A 237 -6.59 13.29 -9.82
CA ARG A 237 -7.50 12.17 -9.52
C ARG A 237 -7.93 12.11 -8.06
N ILE A 238 -7.04 12.34 -7.09
CA ILE A 238 -7.37 12.28 -5.64
C ILE A 238 -7.69 13.68 -5.10
N LEU A 239 -6.71 14.59 -5.16
CA LEU A 239 -6.81 15.93 -4.62
C LEU A 239 -6.56 16.93 -5.75
N GLY A 240 -7.56 17.75 -6.07
CA GLY A 240 -7.51 18.66 -7.20
C GLY A 240 -6.36 19.68 -7.12
N GLU A 241 -6.15 20.31 -5.97
CA GLU A 241 -5.02 21.23 -5.76
C GLU A 241 -4.64 21.34 -4.27
N LYS A 242 -3.34 21.34 -3.99
CA LYS A 242 -2.78 21.76 -2.70
C LYS A 242 -2.34 23.22 -2.79
N ARG A 243 -2.97 24.12 -2.03
CA ARG A 243 -2.66 25.56 -2.07
C ARG A 243 -1.65 26.00 -1.02
N SER A 244 -1.74 25.50 0.20
CA SER A 244 -0.82 25.85 1.30
C SER A 244 -0.88 24.83 2.44
N GLY A 245 0.13 24.85 3.32
CA GLY A 245 0.21 23.96 4.49
C GLY A 245 0.74 22.55 4.21
N LEU A 246 0.75 21.69 5.23
CA LEU A 246 1.19 20.31 5.10
C LEU A 246 0.07 19.45 4.49
N THR A 247 0.41 18.58 3.55
CA THR A 247 -0.54 17.62 3.00
C THR A 247 0.14 16.28 2.89
N VAL A 248 -0.42 15.27 3.55
CA VAL A 248 0.05 13.89 3.52
C VAL A 248 -0.95 13.07 2.72
N LEU A 249 -0.48 12.37 1.70
CA LEU A 249 -1.27 11.49 0.85
C LEU A 249 -0.66 10.10 0.91
N THR A 250 -1.43 9.10 1.38
CA THR A 250 -0.92 7.74 1.61
C THR A 250 -1.95 6.71 1.14
N ASN A 251 -1.55 5.65 0.42
CA ASN A 251 -2.45 4.59 -0.04
C ASN A 251 -3.70 5.12 -0.76
N ASN A 252 -3.54 6.14 -1.58
CA ASN A 252 -4.66 6.68 -2.35
C ASN A 252 -4.57 6.13 -3.77
N TYR A 253 -5.67 5.56 -4.26
CA TYR A 253 -5.74 4.87 -5.54
C TYR A 253 -6.80 5.50 -6.43
N ALA A 254 -6.56 5.48 -7.73
CA ALA A 254 -7.55 5.86 -8.71
C ALA A 254 -7.55 4.85 -9.85
N ARG A 255 -8.72 4.60 -10.44
CA ARG A 255 -8.79 3.75 -11.62
C ARG A 255 -7.91 4.31 -12.73
N ALA A 256 -7.16 3.45 -13.39
CA ALA A 256 -6.19 3.86 -14.40
C ALA A 256 -6.83 4.43 -15.66
N ASP A 257 -8.01 3.93 -16.03
CA ASP A 257 -8.83 4.41 -17.14
C ASP A 257 -9.68 5.64 -16.78
N LEU A 258 -9.45 6.25 -15.60
CA LEU A 258 -10.10 7.51 -15.21
C LEU A 258 -9.77 8.61 -16.21
N LEU A 259 -10.82 9.19 -16.78
CA LEU A 259 -10.71 10.25 -17.77
C LEU A 259 -10.67 11.64 -17.12
N ILE A 260 -9.58 12.38 -17.31
CA ILE A 260 -9.50 13.79 -16.87
C ILE A 260 -9.66 14.74 -18.06
N GLY A 261 -10.29 15.89 -17.86
CA GLY A 261 -10.46 16.84 -18.96
C GLY A 261 -10.92 18.24 -18.56
N ASN A 262 -10.92 19.14 -19.54
CA ASN A 262 -11.45 20.49 -19.36
C ASN A 262 -12.99 20.49 -19.40
N ARG A 263 -13.62 21.49 -18.78
CA ARG A 263 -15.07 21.66 -18.69
C ARG A 263 -15.79 21.62 -20.05
N ASN A 264 -15.11 21.99 -21.15
CA ASN A 264 -15.68 22.19 -22.49
C ASN A 264 -15.13 21.27 -23.61
N LEU A 265 -14.24 20.30 -23.34
CA LEU A 265 -13.61 19.46 -24.40
C LEU A 265 -13.24 18.03 -23.92
N LYS A 266 -12.86 17.19 -24.90
CA LYS A 266 -12.47 15.76 -24.78
C LYS A 266 -11.62 15.48 -23.54
N THR A 267 -12.02 14.47 -22.78
CA THR A 267 -11.20 13.88 -21.73
C THR A 267 -10.07 13.05 -22.33
N VAL A 268 -8.96 12.95 -21.62
CA VAL A 268 -7.79 12.14 -21.98
C VAL A 268 -7.37 11.27 -20.80
N PRO A 269 -6.77 10.09 -21.05
CA PRO A 269 -6.09 9.32 -20.01
C PRO A 269 -4.97 10.13 -19.35
N VAL A 270 -4.72 9.91 -18.05
CA VAL A 270 -3.58 10.53 -17.36
C VAL A 270 -2.29 9.85 -17.83
N ASN A 271 -1.27 10.64 -18.18
CA ASN A 271 0.03 10.08 -18.52
C ASN A 271 0.66 9.43 -17.27
N GLU A 272 0.96 8.12 -17.35
CA GLU A 272 1.45 7.31 -16.23
C GLU A 272 2.76 7.81 -15.60
N SER A 273 3.55 8.59 -16.34
CA SER A 273 4.79 9.20 -15.83
C SER A 273 4.58 10.25 -14.73
N PHE A 274 3.35 10.74 -14.54
CA PHE A 274 3.00 11.79 -13.55
C PHE A 274 2.13 11.28 -12.38
N ILE A 275 2.01 9.96 -12.23
CA ILE A 275 1.11 9.32 -11.26
C ILE A 275 1.77 9.21 -9.87
N LYS A 276 1.70 10.29 -9.07
CA LYS A 276 2.01 10.33 -7.62
C LYS A 276 1.24 11.46 -6.91
N GLY A 277 1.15 11.41 -5.58
CA GLY A 277 0.61 12.49 -4.75
C GLY A 277 -0.85 12.81 -5.10
N LEU A 278 -1.10 14.01 -5.64
CA LEU A 278 -2.44 14.50 -5.99
C LEU A 278 -3.21 13.57 -6.93
N GLN A 279 -2.49 12.75 -7.72
CA GLN A 279 -3.07 11.81 -8.67
C GLN A 279 -3.38 10.42 -8.07
N GLY A 280 -2.89 10.07 -6.88
CA GLY A 280 -2.98 8.70 -6.35
C GLY A 280 -2.31 7.68 -7.26
N GLU A 281 -2.16 6.43 -6.81
CA GLU A 281 -1.62 5.34 -7.59
C GLU A 281 -2.68 4.75 -8.54
N SER A 282 -2.25 4.19 -9.66
CA SER A 282 -3.19 3.53 -10.58
C SER A 282 -3.55 2.14 -10.07
N VAL A 283 -4.84 1.85 -10.06
CA VAL A 283 -5.37 0.48 -9.96
C VAL A 283 -6.20 0.19 -11.22
N PRO A 284 -6.06 -0.99 -11.83
CA PRO A 284 -6.92 -1.35 -12.93
C PRO A 284 -8.35 -1.57 -12.41
N TYR A 285 -9.35 -0.98 -13.07
CA TYR A 285 -10.77 -1.19 -12.72
C TYR A 285 -11.22 -2.64 -13.00
N THR A 286 -10.66 -3.24 -14.07
CA THR A 286 -10.86 -4.63 -14.50
C THR A 286 -9.62 -5.13 -15.24
N GLY A 287 -8.47 -5.27 -14.57
CA GLY A 287 -7.21 -5.78 -15.18
C GLY A 287 -6.71 -5.12 -16.48
N SER A 288 -7.32 -4.02 -16.94
CA SER A 288 -7.39 -3.72 -18.38
C SER A 288 -6.28 -2.85 -18.95
N ASP A 289 -5.48 -2.19 -18.10
CA ASP A 289 -4.35 -1.37 -18.61
C ASP A 289 -3.25 -2.23 -19.20
N TYR A 290 -3.31 -3.54 -18.90
CA TYR A 290 -2.46 -4.58 -19.47
C TYR A 290 -3.29 -5.80 -19.89
N VAL A 291 -4.41 -5.61 -20.63
CA VAL A 291 -5.01 -6.76 -21.34
C VAL A 291 -3.95 -7.30 -22.29
N SER A 292 -3.34 -8.40 -21.90
CA SER A 292 -2.36 -9.08 -22.69
C SER A 292 -3.00 -9.54 -23.99
N THR A 293 -2.47 -9.10 -25.14
CA THR A 293 -2.79 -9.71 -26.44
C THR A 293 -2.22 -11.13 -26.55
N TYR A 294 -1.37 -11.53 -25.60
CA TYR A 294 -0.78 -12.85 -25.49
C TYR A 294 -1.60 -13.72 -24.54
N PRO A 295 -1.69 -15.03 -24.78
CA PRO A 295 -2.38 -15.95 -23.87
C PRO A 295 -1.79 -15.93 -22.47
N ASP A 296 -2.65 -16.08 -21.46
CA ASP A 296 -2.21 -16.22 -20.08
C ASP A 296 -1.41 -17.51 -19.88
N TYR A 297 -0.25 -17.38 -19.24
CA TYR A 297 0.52 -18.53 -18.79
C TYR A 297 -0.20 -19.28 -17.66
N THR A 298 0.07 -20.58 -17.59
CA THR A 298 -0.53 -21.50 -16.61
C THR A 298 0.54 -22.06 -15.67
N ASN A 299 0.12 -22.76 -14.61
CA ASN A 299 1.07 -23.51 -13.76
C ASN A 299 1.91 -24.53 -14.53
N ALA A 300 1.36 -25.13 -15.60
CA ALA A 300 2.11 -26.06 -16.45
C ALA A 300 3.20 -25.35 -17.25
N ASP A 301 2.97 -24.10 -17.66
CA ASP A 301 3.95 -23.28 -18.35
C ASP A 301 5.14 -22.92 -17.44
N ILE A 302 4.89 -22.68 -16.15
CA ILE A 302 5.95 -22.38 -15.17
C ILE A 302 6.98 -23.52 -15.10
N LEU A 303 6.51 -24.78 -15.01
CA LEU A 303 7.39 -25.95 -15.02
C LEU A 303 8.11 -26.10 -16.37
N SER A 304 7.40 -25.82 -17.47
CA SER A 304 7.95 -25.91 -18.82
C SER A 304 9.07 -24.90 -19.05
N ALA A 305 8.90 -23.66 -18.58
CA ALA A 305 9.90 -22.60 -18.69
C ALA A 305 11.19 -22.96 -17.93
N LEU A 306 11.06 -23.42 -16.68
CA LEU A 306 12.22 -23.84 -15.89
C LEU A 306 12.94 -25.05 -16.50
N THR A 307 12.17 -26.02 -16.99
CA THR A 307 12.71 -27.22 -17.66
C THR A 307 13.47 -26.84 -18.92
N ALA A 308 12.92 -25.96 -19.75
CA ALA A 308 13.57 -25.47 -20.96
C ALA A 308 14.89 -24.75 -20.65
N PHE A 309 14.89 -23.86 -19.65
CA PHE A 309 16.08 -23.15 -19.19
C PHE A 309 17.18 -24.12 -18.72
N ASN A 310 16.81 -25.06 -17.83
CA ASN A 310 17.77 -26.02 -17.30
C ASN A 310 18.30 -26.99 -18.37
N ASN A 311 17.47 -27.44 -19.30
CA ASN A 311 17.92 -28.31 -20.39
C ASN A 311 18.92 -27.61 -21.32
N ALA A 312 18.78 -26.30 -21.53
CA ALA A 312 19.70 -25.54 -22.36
C ALA A 312 21.01 -25.21 -21.63
N PHE A 313 20.95 -24.72 -20.39
CA PHE A 313 22.08 -24.04 -19.77
C PHE A 313 22.64 -24.72 -18.51
N TYR A 314 21.96 -25.71 -17.92
CA TYR A 314 22.42 -26.35 -16.69
C TYR A 314 23.25 -27.62 -16.94
N SER A 315 24.52 -27.61 -16.52
CA SER A 315 25.37 -28.78 -16.55
C SER A 315 25.17 -29.65 -15.31
N ARG A 316 24.31 -30.68 -15.42
CA ARG A 316 24.02 -31.61 -14.31
C ARG A 316 25.27 -32.32 -13.75
N SER A 317 26.26 -32.62 -14.58
CA SER A 317 27.50 -33.28 -14.14
C SER A 317 28.41 -32.35 -13.35
N ARG A 318 28.38 -31.05 -13.63
CA ARG A 318 29.21 -30.05 -12.94
C ARG A 318 28.50 -29.42 -11.75
N GLY A 319 27.16 -29.30 -11.82
CA GLY A 319 26.37 -28.49 -10.90
C GLY A 319 26.54 -27.00 -11.17
N LEU A 320 26.62 -26.59 -12.45
CA LEU A 320 26.91 -25.20 -12.86
C LEU A 320 26.09 -24.82 -14.08
N TYR A 321 25.71 -23.55 -14.18
CA TYR A 321 25.18 -22.98 -15.42
C TYR A 321 26.31 -22.57 -16.37
N THR A 322 26.09 -22.78 -17.67
CA THR A 322 27.01 -22.38 -18.75
C THR A 322 26.46 -21.19 -19.51
N GLU A 323 27.35 -20.34 -20.03
CA GLU A 323 26.95 -19.11 -20.73
C GLU A 323 26.03 -19.39 -21.91
N LYS A 324 26.35 -20.43 -22.69
CA LYS A 324 25.62 -20.80 -23.91
C LYS A 324 25.12 -22.24 -23.84
N SER A 325 24.05 -22.49 -24.59
CA SER A 325 23.48 -23.83 -24.71
C SER A 325 24.49 -24.83 -25.26
N GLY A 326 24.74 -25.91 -24.53
CA GLY A 326 25.73 -26.94 -24.90
C GLY A 326 27.20 -26.48 -24.85
N GLY A 327 27.49 -25.28 -24.31
CA GLY A 327 28.84 -24.75 -24.16
C GLY A 327 29.57 -25.32 -22.92
N SER A 328 30.89 -25.10 -22.85
CA SER A 328 31.72 -25.48 -21.69
C SER A 328 32.07 -24.30 -20.77
N LYS A 329 31.96 -23.06 -21.27
CA LYS A 329 32.23 -21.84 -20.51
C LYS A 329 31.14 -21.63 -19.46
N VAL A 330 31.56 -21.55 -18.20
CA VAL A 330 30.69 -21.32 -17.03
C VAL A 330 30.23 -19.88 -17.04
N SER A 331 28.97 -19.64 -16.69
CA SER A 331 28.47 -18.27 -16.48
C SER A 331 29.20 -17.57 -15.33
N ALA A 332 29.26 -16.24 -15.37
CA ALA A 332 30.01 -15.44 -14.41
C ALA A 332 29.66 -15.77 -12.95
N ILE A 333 30.64 -15.68 -12.05
CA ILE A 333 30.54 -16.19 -10.67
C ILE A 333 29.39 -15.57 -9.89
N TRP A 334 29.13 -14.28 -10.04
CA TRP A 334 28.04 -13.59 -9.37
C TRP A 334 26.66 -14.02 -9.90
N THR A 335 26.56 -14.30 -11.20
CA THR A 335 25.32 -14.77 -11.83
C THR A 335 24.92 -16.17 -11.37
N GLN A 336 25.89 -17.01 -10.98
CA GLN A 336 25.59 -18.32 -10.41
C GLN A 336 24.80 -18.21 -9.11
N ALA A 337 25.04 -17.17 -8.29
CA ALA A 337 24.23 -16.90 -7.10
C ALA A 337 22.78 -16.54 -7.47
N VAL A 338 22.58 -15.76 -8.54
CA VAL A 338 21.23 -15.44 -9.06
C VAL A 338 20.52 -16.68 -9.63
N PHE A 339 21.25 -17.59 -10.28
CA PHE A 339 20.67 -18.87 -10.72
C PHE A 339 20.36 -19.82 -9.55
N LEU A 340 21.14 -19.75 -8.46
CA LEU A 340 20.79 -20.42 -7.21
C LEU A 340 19.48 -19.86 -6.66
N ASP A 341 19.34 -18.52 -6.57
CA ASP A 341 18.10 -17.86 -6.14
C ASP A 341 16.88 -18.29 -6.98
N LEU A 342 17.05 -18.40 -8.30
CA LEU A 342 16.01 -18.92 -9.21
C LEU A 342 15.57 -20.34 -8.81
N MET A 343 16.52 -21.23 -8.52
CA MET A 343 16.22 -22.62 -8.15
C MET A 343 15.69 -22.75 -6.71
N GLU A 344 16.12 -21.89 -5.80
CA GLU A 344 15.52 -21.76 -4.46
C GLU A 344 14.05 -21.34 -4.56
N ASN A 345 13.72 -20.37 -5.42
CA ASN A 345 12.34 -19.97 -5.66
C ASN A 345 11.51 -21.09 -6.32
N ALA A 346 12.13 -21.89 -7.20
CA ALA A 346 11.48 -23.09 -7.75
C ALA A 346 11.09 -24.07 -6.63
N TYR A 347 12.01 -24.34 -5.70
CA TYR A 347 11.75 -25.18 -4.54
C TYR A 347 10.69 -24.59 -3.61
N LEU A 348 10.77 -23.30 -3.29
CA LEU A 348 9.78 -22.63 -2.42
C LEU A 348 8.36 -22.68 -3.01
N ARG A 349 8.22 -22.63 -4.34
CA ARG A 349 6.91 -22.76 -4.99
C ARG A 349 6.42 -24.21 -5.02
N SER A 350 7.28 -25.16 -5.38
CA SER A 350 6.85 -26.52 -5.70
C SER A 350 6.88 -27.48 -4.50
N GLY A 351 7.77 -27.23 -3.54
CA GLY A 351 8.09 -28.14 -2.44
C GLY A 351 8.72 -29.47 -2.87
N THR A 352 9.11 -29.65 -4.13
CA THR A 352 9.52 -30.97 -4.64
C THR A 352 10.95 -31.35 -4.26
N GLN A 353 11.17 -32.65 -4.05
CA GLN A 353 12.51 -33.18 -3.81
C GLN A 353 13.46 -32.95 -5.01
N THR A 354 12.93 -32.96 -6.24
CA THR A 354 13.70 -32.68 -7.45
C THR A 354 14.32 -31.29 -7.42
N ASP A 355 13.54 -30.27 -7.07
CA ASP A 355 14.03 -28.90 -7.00
C ASP A 355 15.00 -28.71 -5.83
N SER A 356 14.75 -29.39 -4.70
CA SER A 356 15.69 -29.42 -3.57
C SER A 356 17.05 -30.02 -3.95
N LEU A 357 17.07 -31.14 -4.66
CA LEU A 357 18.30 -31.75 -5.15
C LEU A 357 19.02 -30.87 -6.18
N ALA A 358 18.26 -30.13 -7.00
CA ALA A 358 18.83 -29.25 -8.00
C ALA A 358 19.60 -28.07 -7.39
N PHE A 359 19.03 -27.34 -6.42
CA PHE A 359 19.76 -26.22 -5.80
C PHE A 359 20.92 -26.69 -4.92
N ASN A 360 20.82 -27.84 -4.26
CA ASN A 360 21.96 -28.46 -3.57
C ASN A 360 23.10 -28.82 -4.52
N SER A 361 22.77 -29.36 -5.70
CA SER A 361 23.77 -29.67 -6.74
C SER A 361 24.49 -28.40 -7.24
N ILE A 362 23.79 -27.27 -7.34
CA ILE A 362 24.35 -25.96 -7.70
C ILE A 362 25.32 -25.47 -6.61
N LEU A 363 24.93 -25.54 -5.33
CA LEU A 363 25.78 -25.14 -4.20
C LEU A 363 27.10 -25.92 -4.18
N ASP A 364 27.03 -27.24 -4.37
CA ASP A 364 28.20 -28.12 -4.40
C ASP A 364 29.08 -27.90 -5.64
N GLY A 365 28.47 -27.69 -6.81
CA GLY A 365 29.18 -27.40 -8.06
C GLY A 365 29.95 -26.09 -8.00
N ASN A 366 29.31 -25.04 -7.49
CA ASN A 366 29.93 -23.75 -7.27
C ASN A 366 31.03 -23.81 -6.20
N GLY A 367 30.83 -24.59 -5.12
CA GLY A 367 31.90 -24.86 -4.15
C GLY A 367 33.15 -25.44 -4.82
N ARG A 368 33.01 -26.49 -5.63
CA ARG A 368 34.14 -27.09 -6.35
C ARG A 368 34.80 -26.13 -7.35
N GLN A 369 34.01 -25.30 -8.03
CA GLN A 369 34.49 -24.37 -9.06
C GLN A 369 35.19 -23.14 -8.46
N TYR A 370 34.72 -22.64 -7.33
CA TYR A 370 35.11 -21.34 -6.77
C TYR A 370 35.74 -21.48 -5.38
N ALA A 371 36.80 -22.30 -5.32
CA ALA A 371 37.68 -22.48 -4.16
C ALA A 371 36.94 -22.85 -2.85
N ASN A 372 35.85 -23.59 -2.94
CA ASN A 372 34.96 -23.95 -1.83
C ASN A 372 34.52 -22.74 -0.99
N TYR A 373 34.25 -21.60 -1.67
CA TYR A 373 33.88 -20.35 -1.01
C TYR A 373 34.96 -19.82 -0.05
N ASN A 374 36.23 -20.12 -0.32
CA ASN A 374 37.34 -19.49 0.37
C ASN A 374 37.46 -18.02 -0.08
N TRP A 375 36.82 -17.12 0.65
CA TRP A 375 36.74 -15.69 0.34
C TRP A 375 38.10 -14.95 0.37
N ASP A 376 39.14 -15.58 0.91
CA ASP A 376 40.52 -15.05 0.90
C ASP A 376 41.32 -15.46 -0.35
N ASN A 377 40.73 -16.25 -1.25
CA ASN A 377 41.36 -16.56 -2.54
C ASN A 377 41.16 -15.40 -3.53
N GLY A 378 42.07 -14.42 -3.49
CA GLY A 378 42.07 -13.22 -4.33
C GLY A 378 42.18 -13.45 -5.85
N VAL A 379 42.45 -14.69 -6.29
CA VAL A 379 42.44 -15.07 -7.72
C VAL A 379 41.02 -15.43 -8.18
N VAL A 380 40.24 -16.06 -7.30
CA VAL A 380 38.86 -16.50 -7.60
C VAL A 380 37.86 -15.40 -7.25
N TRP A 381 38.02 -14.80 -6.08
CA TRP A 381 37.18 -13.73 -5.57
C TRP A 381 37.98 -12.44 -5.68
N PHE A 382 37.66 -11.60 -6.65
CA PHE A 382 38.46 -10.42 -7.02
C PHE A 382 37.66 -9.11 -6.95
N ILE A 383 36.41 -9.17 -6.46
CA ILE A 383 35.54 -8.01 -6.31
C ILE A 383 34.49 -8.23 -5.21
N TYR A 384 34.01 -7.17 -4.57
CA TYR A 384 33.19 -7.29 -3.38
C TYR A 384 31.73 -7.62 -3.66
N ASP A 385 31.16 -7.11 -4.76
CA ASP A 385 29.78 -7.39 -5.14
C ASP A 385 29.59 -8.87 -5.48
N ASP A 386 30.52 -9.49 -6.20
CA ASP A 386 30.52 -10.94 -6.46
C ASP A 386 30.39 -11.76 -5.17
N ILE A 387 31.15 -11.40 -4.12
CA ILE A 387 31.05 -12.05 -2.82
C ILE A 387 29.69 -11.74 -2.18
N MET A 388 29.24 -10.49 -2.24
CA MET A 388 27.98 -10.06 -1.62
C MET A 388 26.75 -10.75 -2.22
N TRP A 389 26.72 -11.01 -3.53
CA TRP A 389 25.67 -11.80 -4.16
C TRP A 389 25.59 -13.21 -3.56
N TRP A 390 26.73 -13.87 -3.37
CA TRP A 390 26.79 -15.17 -2.71
C TRP A 390 26.41 -15.10 -1.23
N VAL A 391 26.80 -14.05 -0.51
CA VAL A 391 26.41 -13.85 0.89
C VAL A 391 24.89 -13.83 1.03
N ILE A 392 24.19 -13.13 0.13
CA ILE A 392 22.72 -13.09 0.09
C ILE A 392 22.15 -14.49 -0.12
N SER A 393 22.53 -15.16 -1.21
CA SER A 393 21.98 -16.47 -1.55
C SER A 393 22.27 -17.52 -0.47
N LEU A 394 23.47 -17.53 0.11
CA LEU A 394 23.82 -18.48 1.18
C LEU A 394 23.05 -18.23 2.48
N ALA A 395 22.76 -16.97 2.84
CA ALA A 395 21.89 -16.67 3.97
C ALA A 395 20.46 -17.15 3.70
N ARG A 396 19.97 -16.99 2.47
CA ARG A 396 18.66 -17.50 2.05
C ARG A 396 18.62 -19.03 2.06
N THR A 397 19.65 -19.70 1.56
CA THR A 397 19.76 -21.16 1.65
C THR A 397 19.62 -21.62 3.11
N TYR A 398 20.24 -20.92 4.07
CA TYR A 398 20.05 -21.22 5.48
C TYR A 398 18.60 -21.03 5.94
N LEU A 399 17.95 -19.92 5.59
CA LEU A 399 16.54 -19.69 5.94
C LEU A 399 15.61 -20.78 5.38
N ILE A 400 15.94 -21.34 4.20
CA ILE A 400 15.18 -22.41 3.55
C ILE A 400 15.44 -23.77 4.20
N THR A 401 16.70 -24.09 4.51
CA THR A 401 17.13 -25.45 4.85
C THR A 401 17.40 -25.67 6.34
N GLY A 402 17.70 -24.62 7.09
CA GLY A 402 18.22 -24.69 8.45
C GLY A 402 19.68 -25.15 8.56
N ASP A 403 20.39 -25.42 7.47
CA ASP A 403 21.78 -25.91 7.52
C ASP A 403 22.76 -24.77 7.83
N THR A 404 23.31 -24.83 9.05
CA THR A 404 24.25 -23.84 9.60
C THR A 404 25.54 -23.68 8.79
N LYS A 405 25.92 -24.65 7.93
CA LYS A 405 27.04 -24.49 7.00
C LYS A 405 26.88 -23.24 6.14
N TRP A 406 25.69 -23.04 5.59
CA TRP A 406 25.41 -21.92 4.69
C TRP A 406 25.35 -20.58 5.43
N LEU A 407 24.79 -20.59 6.65
CA LEU A 407 24.83 -19.43 7.53
C LEU A 407 26.28 -19.01 7.84
N ASN A 408 27.15 -19.96 8.19
CA ASN A 408 28.53 -19.66 8.52
C ASN A 408 29.32 -19.11 7.32
N LEU A 409 29.10 -19.67 6.12
CA LEU A 409 29.70 -19.14 4.89
C LEU A 409 29.18 -17.73 4.56
N SER A 410 27.88 -17.48 4.73
CA SER A 410 27.31 -16.14 4.52
C SER A 410 27.88 -15.12 5.53
N LYS A 411 27.93 -15.45 6.82
CA LYS A 411 28.49 -14.56 7.86
C LYS A 411 29.95 -14.22 7.61
N THR A 412 30.76 -15.22 7.26
CA THR A 412 32.19 -15.02 6.96
C THR A 412 32.41 -14.23 5.67
N GLY A 413 31.59 -14.46 4.65
CA GLY A 413 31.61 -13.66 3.42
C GLY A 413 31.19 -12.20 3.65
N PHE A 414 30.16 -11.98 4.47
CA PHE A 414 29.74 -10.62 4.85
C PHE A 414 30.86 -9.90 5.57
N GLU A 415 31.51 -10.55 6.54
CA GLU A 415 32.63 -9.97 7.29
C GLU A 415 33.84 -9.70 6.40
N ARG A 416 34.15 -10.63 5.47
CA ARG A 416 35.20 -10.45 4.47
C ARG A 416 34.98 -9.21 3.62
N VAL A 417 33.74 -8.96 3.20
CA VAL A 417 33.39 -7.76 2.42
C VAL A 417 33.40 -6.52 3.30
N TRP A 418 32.88 -6.61 4.53
CA TRP A 418 32.77 -5.46 5.42
C TRP A 418 34.13 -4.95 5.90
N SER A 419 34.96 -5.85 6.41
CA SER A 419 36.19 -5.52 7.16
C SER A 419 37.49 -5.86 6.42
N GLY A 420 37.39 -6.50 5.25
CA GLY A 420 38.56 -6.86 4.45
C GLY A 420 39.15 -8.22 4.80
N SER A 421 40.37 -8.46 4.31
CA SER A 421 41.11 -9.70 4.51
C SER A 421 42.45 -9.45 5.15
N THR A 422 42.80 -10.23 6.17
CA THR A 422 44.16 -10.23 6.71
C THR A 422 45.16 -10.96 5.81
N VAL A 423 44.67 -11.85 4.93
CA VAL A 423 45.48 -12.61 3.97
C VAL A 423 45.84 -11.74 2.78
N LEU A 424 44.84 -11.07 2.18
CA LEU A 424 45.02 -10.19 1.02
C LEU A 424 45.42 -8.77 1.42
N LYS A 425 45.21 -8.42 2.70
CA LYS A 425 45.52 -7.12 3.32
C LYS A 425 44.74 -5.93 2.77
N ASP A 426 43.63 -6.17 2.07
CA ASP A 426 42.67 -5.11 1.77
C ASP A 426 41.87 -4.73 3.03
N ASN A 427 41.32 -3.52 3.01
CA ASN A 427 40.59 -2.90 4.12
C ASN A 427 39.08 -3.17 4.10
N GLY A 428 38.59 -3.99 3.17
CA GLY A 428 37.16 -4.20 2.97
C GLY A 428 36.49 -3.09 2.17
N SER A 429 35.21 -3.31 1.88
CA SER A 429 34.38 -2.45 1.07
C SER A 429 33.79 -1.27 1.85
N TYR A 430 33.51 -1.44 3.15
CA TYR A 430 32.91 -0.38 3.94
C TYR A 430 33.88 0.79 4.15
N ASP A 431 33.44 2.01 3.85
CA ASP A 431 34.21 3.23 4.15
C ASP A 431 33.85 3.74 5.56
N PRO A 432 34.71 3.56 6.57
CA PRO A 432 34.45 4.03 7.94
C PRO A 432 34.50 5.56 8.08
N VAL A 433 34.97 6.29 7.06
CA VAL A 433 35.11 7.75 7.09
C VAL A 433 33.87 8.42 6.50
N ASN A 434 33.43 8.01 5.31
CA ASN A 434 32.33 8.66 4.59
C ASN A 434 31.07 7.77 4.42
N GLY A 435 31.08 6.57 4.98
CA GLY A 435 30.01 5.57 4.83
C GLY A 435 29.89 5.01 3.41
N GLY A 436 29.04 4.01 3.22
CA GLY A 436 28.85 3.35 1.93
C GLY A 436 29.96 2.36 1.57
N MET A 437 29.74 1.65 0.48
CA MET A 437 30.51 0.45 0.09
C MET A 437 31.25 0.67 -1.22
N TYR A 438 32.57 0.44 -1.24
CA TYR A 438 33.41 0.42 -2.44
C TYR A 438 33.17 -0.85 -3.26
N TRP A 439 33.25 -0.73 -4.58
CA TRP A 439 32.96 -1.86 -5.47
C TRP A 439 34.04 -2.96 -5.45
N ALA A 440 35.30 -2.55 -5.47
CA ALA A 440 36.43 -3.46 -5.60
C ALA A 440 37.59 -3.00 -4.72
N TRP A 441 38.52 -3.90 -4.45
CA TRP A 441 39.89 -3.56 -4.05
C TRP A 441 40.81 -3.53 -5.28
N ASP A 442 42.07 -3.13 -5.09
CA ASP A 442 43.08 -3.22 -6.17
C ASP A 442 43.59 -4.65 -6.28
N ASN A 443 43.20 -5.36 -7.34
CA ASN A 443 43.59 -6.76 -7.55
C ASN A 443 45.09 -6.98 -7.79
N GLN A 444 45.83 -5.95 -8.19
CA GLN A 444 47.28 -6.05 -8.38
C GLN A 444 48.03 -5.67 -7.10
N HIS A 445 47.51 -4.70 -6.35
CA HIS A 445 48.12 -4.15 -5.14
C HIS A 445 47.10 -3.99 -4.00
N PRO A 446 46.56 -5.10 -3.44
CA PRO A 446 45.42 -5.06 -2.53
C PRO A 446 45.69 -4.37 -1.19
N GLU A 447 46.96 -4.38 -0.73
CA GLU A 447 47.35 -3.89 0.59
C GLU A 447 46.93 -2.43 0.81
N GLY A 448 46.04 -2.21 1.79
CA GLY A 448 45.56 -0.87 2.15
C GLY A 448 44.52 -0.26 1.19
N THR A 449 44.04 -1.01 0.21
CA THR A 449 42.93 -0.62 -0.67
C THR A 449 41.59 -1.16 -0.14
N PRO A 450 40.43 -0.59 -0.50
CA PRO A 450 40.17 0.46 -1.49
C PRO A 450 40.69 1.84 -1.08
N LEU A 451 41.09 2.64 -2.07
CA LEU A 451 41.44 4.04 -1.85
C LEU A 451 40.17 4.91 -1.83
N SER A 452 40.23 6.06 -1.15
CA SER A 452 39.07 6.97 -1.02
C SER A 452 38.55 7.52 -2.36
N THR A 453 39.35 7.43 -3.43
CA THR A 453 39.01 7.83 -4.80
C THR A 453 38.28 6.75 -5.59
N MET A 454 38.24 5.50 -5.10
CA MET A 454 37.55 4.41 -5.77
C MET A 454 36.03 4.57 -5.71
N GLY A 455 35.34 4.02 -6.71
CA GLY A 455 33.90 4.17 -6.87
C GLY A 455 33.11 3.41 -5.82
N LYS A 456 31.97 4.00 -5.42
CA LYS A 456 30.94 3.35 -4.62
C LYS A 456 29.72 3.14 -5.50
N MET A 457 29.23 1.91 -5.58
CA MET A 457 28.27 1.50 -6.60
C MET A 457 26.98 0.95 -5.99
N ALA A 458 25.86 1.13 -6.69
CA ALA A 458 24.58 0.60 -6.26
C ALA A 458 24.62 -0.94 -6.16
N CYS A 459 25.35 -1.61 -7.06
CA CYS A 459 25.54 -3.06 -7.12
C CYS A 459 26.23 -3.68 -5.89
N ILE A 460 26.80 -2.88 -4.98
CA ILE A 460 27.33 -3.37 -3.70
C ILE A 460 26.58 -2.75 -2.51
N ASN A 461 26.14 -1.50 -2.60
CA ASN A 461 25.49 -0.82 -1.48
C ASN A 461 24.12 -1.41 -1.15
N TYR A 462 23.20 -1.52 -2.13
CA TYR A 462 21.89 -2.11 -1.85
C TYR A 462 21.95 -3.62 -1.57
N PRO A 463 22.78 -4.42 -2.27
CA PRO A 463 23.04 -5.81 -1.88
C PRO A 463 23.59 -5.97 -0.47
N THR A 464 24.45 -5.07 0.02
CA THR A 464 24.91 -5.10 1.41
C THR A 464 23.75 -4.92 2.39
N VAL A 465 22.79 -4.04 2.10
CA VAL A 465 21.58 -3.88 2.91
C VAL A 465 20.76 -5.17 2.91
N ILE A 466 20.53 -5.78 1.75
CA ILE A 466 19.79 -7.03 1.61
C ILE A 466 20.48 -8.17 2.37
N ALA A 467 21.80 -8.31 2.23
CA ALA A 467 22.59 -9.31 2.94
C ALA A 467 22.49 -9.12 4.46
N ALA A 468 22.68 -7.89 4.93
CA ALA A 468 22.57 -7.56 6.34
C ALA A 468 21.17 -7.85 6.89
N MET A 469 20.12 -7.46 6.16
CA MET A 469 18.74 -7.71 6.60
C MET A 469 18.37 -9.21 6.54
N THR A 470 18.91 -9.97 5.59
CA THR A 470 18.72 -11.43 5.52
C THR A 470 19.45 -12.12 6.68
N LEU A 471 20.66 -11.68 7.02
CA LEU A 471 21.41 -12.19 8.18
C LEU A 471 20.75 -11.79 9.50
N PHE A 472 20.16 -10.60 9.59
CA PHE A 472 19.36 -10.18 10.74
C PHE A 472 18.15 -11.11 10.94
N GLU A 473 17.41 -11.41 9.87
CA GLU A 473 16.30 -12.39 9.91
C GLU A 473 16.77 -13.78 10.34
N ALA A 474 17.91 -14.24 9.80
CA ALA A 474 18.48 -15.54 10.09
C ALA A 474 19.00 -15.70 11.53
N THR A 475 19.44 -14.62 12.17
CA THR A 475 20.21 -14.70 13.43
C THR A 475 19.58 -13.96 14.61
N GLY A 476 18.70 -12.99 14.35
CA GLY A 476 18.24 -12.01 15.34
C GLY A 476 19.32 -11.01 15.80
N ASP A 477 20.52 -11.03 15.19
CA ASP A 477 21.63 -10.16 15.59
C ASP A 477 21.44 -8.73 15.06
N SER A 478 21.11 -7.81 15.97
CA SER A 478 20.84 -6.41 15.65
C SER A 478 22.02 -5.66 15.04
N THR A 479 23.26 -6.20 15.11
CA THR A 479 24.41 -5.57 14.45
C THR A 479 24.21 -5.53 12.93
N TYR A 480 23.66 -6.59 12.32
CA TYR A 480 23.34 -6.58 10.89
C TYR A 480 22.21 -5.60 10.57
N PHE A 481 21.17 -5.51 11.41
CA PHE A 481 20.12 -4.50 11.25
C PHE A 481 20.70 -3.08 11.21
N HIS A 482 21.61 -2.76 12.14
CA HIS A 482 22.24 -1.44 12.18
C HIS A 482 23.13 -1.16 10.98
N LYS A 483 23.93 -2.15 10.53
CA LYS A 483 24.71 -2.05 9.29
C LYS A 483 23.81 -1.83 8.07
N GLY A 484 22.69 -2.56 7.97
CA GLY A 484 21.71 -2.39 6.90
C GLY A 484 21.10 -0.98 6.86
N VAL A 485 20.65 -0.46 8.01
CA VAL A 485 20.12 0.91 8.13
C VAL A 485 21.17 1.95 7.74
N GLU A 486 22.41 1.77 8.18
CA GLU A 486 23.51 2.69 7.87
C GLU A 486 23.78 2.78 6.37
N ILE A 487 23.97 1.63 5.71
CA ILE A 487 24.26 1.59 4.27
C ILE A 487 23.06 2.07 3.45
N PHE A 488 21.83 1.73 3.85
CA PHE A 488 20.64 2.23 3.16
C PHE A 488 20.53 3.76 3.24
N ASN A 489 20.75 4.34 4.42
CA ASN A 489 20.74 5.80 4.59
C ASN A 489 21.82 6.48 3.75
N TRP A 490 23.00 5.86 3.63
CA TRP A 490 24.05 6.37 2.77
C TRP A 490 23.62 6.32 1.29
N ALA A 491 23.12 5.17 0.82
CA ALA A 491 22.69 4.98 -0.56
C ALA A 491 21.54 5.94 -0.93
N GLN A 492 20.56 6.10 -0.06
CA GLN A 492 19.44 7.05 -0.21
C GLN A 492 19.88 8.51 -0.39
N ASN A 493 21.01 8.90 0.21
CA ASN A 493 21.51 10.27 0.12
C ASN A 493 22.50 10.48 -1.03
N ASN A 494 23.03 9.40 -1.62
CA ASN A 494 24.13 9.48 -2.59
C ASN A 494 23.80 8.88 -3.97
N LEU A 495 22.86 7.94 -4.04
CA LEU A 495 22.55 7.13 -5.22
C LEU A 495 21.05 7.10 -5.56
N PHE A 496 20.20 7.86 -4.86
CA PHE A 496 18.73 7.82 -5.04
C PHE A 496 18.14 9.19 -5.33
N ASP A 497 17.29 9.26 -6.36
CA ASP A 497 16.49 10.44 -6.68
C ASP A 497 15.18 10.37 -5.89
N LYS A 498 15.08 11.16 -4.82
CA LYS A 498 13.93 11.19 -3.90
C LYS A 498 12.64 11.71 -4.52
N GLU A 499 12.71 12.36 -5.69
CA GLU A 499 11.51 12.81 -6.39
C GLU A 499 11.01 11.73 -7.35
N LYS A 500 11.93 11.06 -8.05
CA LYS A 500 11.58 10.15 -9.15
C LYS A 500 11.55 8.68 -8.75
N GLY A 501 12.39 8.25 -7.82
CA GLY A 501 12.67 6.84 -7.53
C GLY A 501 13.72 6.23 -8.44
N ARG A 502 14.55 7.07 -9.07
CA ARG A 502 15.66 6.63 -9.91
C ARG A 502 16.86 6.26 -9.04
N VAL A 503 17.56 5.19 -9.37
CA VAL A 503 18.81 4.78 -8.71
C VAL A 503 19.98 5.01 -9.67
N ALA A 504 20.99 5.73 -9.19
CA ALA A 504 22.26 5.92 -9.88
C ALA A 504 23.07 4.63 -9.87
N ASP A 505 23.87 4.39 -10.91
CA ASP A 505 24.74 3.22 -10.99
C ASP A 505 25.91 3.31 -9.99
N SER A 506 26.54 4.48 -9.95
CA SER A 506 27.77 4.67 -9.19
C SER A 506 27.92 6.10 -8.68
N LYS A 507 28.90 6.29 -7.80
CA LYS A 507 29.39 7.59 -7.36
C LYS A 507 30.91 7.56 -7.29
N HIS A 508 31.53 8.40 -8.10
CA HIS A 508 32.97 8.64 -8.13
C HIS A 508 33.24 10.08 -7.67
N GLY A 509 33.70 10.26 -6.44
CA GLY A 509 33.81 11.59 -5.82
C GLY A 509 32.45 12.14 -5.35
N SER A 510 32.09 13.36 -5.76
CA SER A 510 30.90 14.05 -5.25
C SER A 510 29.61 13.74 -6.02
N ASN A 511 29.69 13.38 -7.30
CA ASN A 511 28.53 13.31 -8.17
C ASN A 511 28.14 11.86 -8.48
N PRO A 512 26.86 11.49 -8.35
CA PRO A 512 26.36 10.20 -8.84
C PRO A 512 26.31 10.13 -10.37
N ASP A 513 26.59 8.95 -10.92
CA ASP A 513 26.42 8.59 -12.32
C ASP A 513 25.04 7.94 -12.52
N TRP A 514 24.16 8.62 -13.24
CA TRP A 514 22.76 8.27 -13.38
C TRP A 514 22.49 7.32 -14.55
N LYS A 515 23.26 6.26 -14.71
CA LYS A 515 22.95 5.21 -15.68
C LYS A 515 21.87 4.28 -15.12
N ASP A 516 20.78 4.13 -15.87
CA ASP A 516 19.66 3.30 -15.44
C ASP A 516 19.96 1.81 -15.65
N HIS A 517 19.79 1.04 -14.59
CA HIS A 517 20.00 -0.39 -14.58
C HIS A 517 18.89 -1.07 -13.77
N VAL A 518 18.20 -2.05 -14.36
CA VAL A 518 17.04 -2.72 -13.73
C VAL A 518 17.42 -3.39 -12.41
N TYR A 519 18.61 -3.98 -12.31
CA TYR A 519 19.07 -4.65 -11.08
C TYR A 519 19.40 -3.67 -9.94
N ASN A 520 19.81 -2.43 -10.25
CA ASN A 520 20.00 -1.38 -9.24
C ASN A 520 18.64 -0.91 -8.68
N GLN A 521 17.63 -0.77 -9.54
CA GLN A 521 16.25 -0.53 -9.09
C GLN A 521 15.74 -1.69 -8.22
N ALA A 522 15.97 -2.93 -8.68
CA ALA A 522 15.53 -4.14 -8.00
C ALA A 522 16.08 -4.25 -6.57
N THR A 523 17.38 -4.06 -6.41
CA THR A 523 18.04 -4.17 -5.10
C THR A 523 17.66 -3.02 -4.17
N CYS A 524 17.42 -1.81 -4.71
CA CYS A 524 16.85 -0.71 -3.94
C CYS A 524 15.44 -1.04 -3.42
N ILE A 525 14.56 -1.58 -4.27
CA ILE A 525 13.23 -2.06 -3.88
C ILE A 525 13.35 -3.11 -2.76
N GLY A 526 14.19 -4.12 -2.94
CA GLY A 526 14.39 -5.20 -1.97
C GLY A 526 14.90 -4.68 -0.62
N ALA A 527 15.96 -3.87 -0.63
CA ALA A 527 16.54 -3.27 0.56
C ALA A 527 15.53 -2.44 1.35
N ALA A 528 14.76 -1.60 0.65
CA ALA A 528 13.76 -0.73 1.25
C ALA A 528 12.61 -1.55 1.86
N VAL A 529 12.06 -2.53 1.15
CA VAL A 529 10.96 -3.38 1.67
C VAL A 529 11.39 -4.21 2.87
N MET A 530 12.62 -4.75 2.88
CA MET A 530 13.13 -5.51 4.02
C MET A 530 13.26 -4.62 5.28
N LEU A 531 13.69 -3.37 5.12
CA LEU A 531 13.71 -2.40 6.21
C LEU A 531 12.30 -1.98 6.65
N TYR A 532 11.37 -1.81 5.71
CA TYR A 532 9.95 -1.58 6.03
C TYR A 532 9.40 -2.72 6.89
N LYS A 533 9.56 -3.98 6.45
CA LYS A 533 9.10 -5.16 7.19
C LYS A 533 9.69 -5.25 8.60
N ALA A 534 10.97 -4.91 8.77
CA ALA A 534 11.63 -4.95 10.06
C ALA A 534 11.22 -3.81 11.02
N THR A 535 10.73 -2.68 10.50
CA THR A 535 10.54 -1.44 11.29
C THR A 535 9.12 -0.92 11.35
N GLY A 536 8.26 -1.30 10.40
CA GLY A 536 6.97 -0.66 10.14
C GLY A 536 7.08 0.79 9.64
N ASN A 537 8.29 1.29 9.34
CA ASN A 537 8.47 2.67 8.89
C ASN A 537 8.09 2.81 7.41
N ARG A 538 6.94 3.43 7.17
CA ARG A 538 6.34 3.63 5.84
C ARG A 538 7.27 4.34 4.85
N SER A 539 8.18 5.20 5.29
CA SER A 539 9.08 5.91 4.35
C SER A 539 9.89 4.95 3.48
N TYR A 540 10.28 3.79 4.02
CA TYR A 540 10.97 2.75 3.25
C TYR A 540 10.06 2.12 2.19
N LEU A 541 8.80 1.86 2.52
CA LEU A 541 7.83 1.35 1.56
C LEU A 541 7.56 2.40 0.46
N ASP A 542 7.45 3.67 0.83
CA ASP A 542 7.26 4.76 -0.12
C ASP A 542 8.45 4.86 -1.10
N ASP A 543 9.69 4.75 -0.62
CA ASP A 543 10.89 4.69 -1.48
C ASP A 543 10.85 3.48 -2.43
N ALA A 544 10.42 2.31 -1.95
CA ALA A 544 10.28 1.10 -2.76
C ALA A 544 9.23 1.27 -3.87
N VAL A 545 8.05 1.80 -3.54
CA VAL A 545 6.97 2.13 -4.49
C VAL A 545 7.45 3.18 -5.49
N LEU A 546 8.17 4.20 -5.02
CA LEU A 546 8.75 5.24 -5.87
C LEU A 546 9.66 4.62 -6.95
N THR A 547 10.49 3.67 -6.53
CA THR A 547 11.47 2.95 -7.36
C THR A 547 10.82 2.00 -8.34
N ALA A 548 9.82 1.22 -7.89
CA ALA A 548 9.07 0.32 -8.75
C ALA A 548 8.26 1.09 -9.81
N ASN A 549 7.68 2.23 -9.46
CA ASN A 549 6.99 3.11 -10.40
C ASN A 549 7.96 3.71 -11.44
N TYR A 550 9.17 4.10 -11.06
CA TYR A 550 10.17 4.54 -12.05
C TYR A 550 10.52 3.41 -13.02
N THR A 551 10.73 2.20 -12.49
CA THR A 551 11.07 1.01 -13.30
C THR A 551 9.96 0.67 -14.30
N LYS A 552 8.71 0.63 -13.82
CA LYS A 552 7.53 0.36 -14.66
C LYS A 552 7.29 1.48 -15.67
N ASN A 553 7.33 2.75 -15.26
CA ASN A 553 6.80 3.84 -16.10
C ASN A 553 7.87 4.54 -16.94
N GLN A 554 9.14 4.56 -16.51
CA GLN A 554 10.24 5.26 -17.19
C GLN A 554 11.22 4.28 -17.85
N MET A 555 11.41 3.10 -17.25
CA MET A 555 12.27 2.06 -17.79
C MET A 555 11.49 0.96 -18.51
N SER A 556 10.27 1.22 -18.98
CA SER A 556 9.56 0.29 -19.85
C SER A 556 9.21 0.97 -21.17
N THR A 557 9.28 0.22 -22.26
CA THR A 557 8.86 0.66 -23.59
C THR A 557 7.62 -0.11 -24.02
N ASN A 558 6.52 0.57 -24.31
CA ASN A 558 5.23 -0.06 -24.63
C ASN A 558 4.77 -1.09 -23.58
N GLY A 559 5.06 -0.85 -22.30
CA GLY A 559 4.75 -1.76 -21.20
C GLY A 559 5.76 -2.91 -20.98
N PHE A 560 6.70 -3.12 -21.90
CA PHE A 560 7.77 -4.12 -21.73
C PHE A 560 8.91 -3.56 -20.91
N LEU A 561 9.28 -4.29 -19.86
CA LEU A 561 10.42 -3.99 -19.00
C LEU A 561 11.71 -3.88 -19.84
N HIS A 562 12.50 -2.84 -19.55
CA HIS A 562 13.79 -2.63 -20.20
C HIS A 562 14.73 -3.83 -20.03
N PHE A 563 15.50 -4.10 -21.08
CA PHE A 563 16.59 -5.07 -21.07
C PHE A 563 17.83 -4.46 -21.73
N GLU A 564 18.99 -5.03 -21.40
CA GLU A 564 20.29 -4.58 -21.90
C GLU A 564 20.98 -5.66 -22.74
N THR A 565 21.84 -5.25 -23.68
CA THR A 565 22.42 -6.14 -24.70
C THR A 565 23.89 -6.52 -24.47
N GLY A 566 24.53 -6.04 -23.42
CA GLY A 566 25.90 -6.43 -23.05
C GLY A 566 25.97 -7.79 -22.35
N VAL A 567 27.20 -8.28 -22.17
CA VAL A 567 27.52 -9.53 -21.47
C VAL A 567 26.99 -9.46 -20.04
N GLU A 568 26.35 -10.53 -19.57
CA GLU A 568 25.73 -10.65 -18.24
C GLU A 568 24.50 -9.74 -17.99
N GLN A 569 24.30 -8.68 -18.77
CA GLN A 569 23.24 -7.69 -18.52
C GLN A 569 21.81 -8.23 -18.75
N GLY A 570 21.68 -9.38 -19.44
CA GLY A 570 20.40 -10.07 -19.60
C GLY A 570 19.81 -10.61 -18.29
N ILE A 571 20.62 -10.77 -17.23
CA ILE A 571 20.18 -11.39 -15.97
C ILE A 571 19.39 -10.44 -15.06
N TYR A 572 19.37 -9.14 -15.35
CA TYR A 572 18.84 -8.14 -14.44
C TYR A 572 17.37 -8.36 -14.06
N THR A 573 16.55 -8.89 -14.98
CA THR A 573 15.16 -9.20 -14.66
C THR A 573 15.01 -10.37 -13.69
N ALA A 574 15.94 -11.34 -13.69
CA ALA A 574 15.92 -12.41 -12.69
C ALA A 574 16.16 -11.87 -11.28
N ILE A 575 17.03 -10.86 -11.15
CA ILE A 575 17.25 -10.12 -9.90
C ILE A 575 16.00 -9.28 -9.56
N PHE A 576 15.39 -8.63 -10.55
CA PHE A 576 14.14 -7.90 -10.37
C PHE A 576 13.02 -8.77 -9.81
N ALA A 577 12.83 -9.97 -10.35
CA ALA A 577 11.85 -10.95 -9.87
C ALA A 577 12.02 -11.21 -8.37
N GLN A 578 13.26 -11.37 -7.91
CA GLN A 578 13.57 -11.68 -6.51
C GLN A 578 13.09 -10.61 -5.51
N TYR A 579 13.04 -9.34 -5.94
CA TYR A 579 12.76 -8.22 -5.05
C TYR A 579 11.40 -7.57 -5.29
N ILE A 580 10.88 -7.58 -6.52
CA ILE A 580 9.54 -7.05 -6.81
C ILE A 580 8.44 -7.85 -6.09
N ILE A 581 8.60 -9.17 -5.96
CA ILE A 581 7.64 -9.99 -5.22
C ILE A 581 7.56 -9.60 -3.75
N ARG A 582 8.68 -9.19 -3.14
CA ARG A 582 8.68 -8.69 -1.75
C ARG A 582 7.88 -7.40 -1.63
N LEU A 583 8.04 -6.47 -2.57
CA LEU A 583 7.22 -5.25 -2.57
C LEU A 583 5.72 -5.58 -2.65
N ILE A 584 5.36 -6.57 -3.47
CA ILE A 584 3.98 -6.99 -3.64
C ILE A 584 3.45 -7.69 -2.38
N GLU A 585 4.19 -8.66 -1.82
CA GLU A 585 3.71 -9.49 -0.71
C GLU A 585 4.00 -8.88 0.67
N ASP A 586 5.25 -8.50 0.95
CA ASP A 586 5.63 -7.89 2.24
C ASP A 586 5.21 -6.41 2.32
N GLY A 587 5.17 -5.72 1.18
CA GLY A 587 4.73 -4.32 1.08
C GLY A 587 3.23 -4.15 0.79
N GLU A 588 2.50 -5.25 0.55
CA GLU A 588 1.09 -5.27 0.14
C GLU A 588 0.80 -4.41 -1.11
N GLN A 589 1.75 -4.32 -2.04
CA GLN A 589 1.64 -3.50 -3.27
C GLN A 589 1.25 -4.33 -4.49
N TYR A 590 -0.01 -4.78 -4.53
CA TYR A 590 -0.53 -5.70 -5.56
C TYR A 590 -0.76 -5.07 -6.94
N GLN A 591 -0.69 -3.75 -7.07
CA GLN A 591 -0.89 -2.99 -8.31
C GLN A 591 0.13 -3.31 -9.42
N TYR A 592 1.23 -3.98 -9.10
CA TYR A 592 2.26 -4.38 -10.08
C TYR A 592 1.95 -5.68 -10.81
N PHE A 593 1.01 -6.52 -10.33
CA PHE A 593 0.75 -7.83 -10.93
C PHE A 593 0.34 -7.76 -12.42
N PRO A 594 -0.62 -6.93 -12.86
CA PRO A 594 -1.04 -6.91 -14.26
C PRO A 594 0.10 -6.57 -15.24
N TRP A 595 0.97 -5.63 -14.84
CA TRP A 595 2.15 -5.28 -15.64
C TRP A 595 3.15 -6.44 -15.72
N LEU A 596 3.36 -7.17 -14.62
CA LEU A 596 4.24 -8.34 -14.60
C LEU A 596 3.65 -9.49 -15.41
N HIS A 597 2.34 -9.75 -15.31
CA HIS A 597 1.65 -10.75 -16.12
C HIS A 597 1.76 -10.45 -17.61
N TYR A 598 1.58 -9.20 -18.02
CA TYR A 598 1.81 -8.78 -19.40
C TYR A 598 3.21 -9.11 -19.91
N ASN A 599 4.25 -8.80 -19.12
CA ASN A 599 5.64 -9.11 -19.47
C ASN A 599 5.88 -10.63 -19.53
N ILE A 600 5.33 -11.40 -18.58
CA ILE A 600 5.46 -12.86 -18.53
C ILE A 600 4.77 -13.51 -19.73
N ASN A 601 3.52 -13.13 -19.99
CA ASN A 601 2.71 -13.64 -21.10
C ASN A 601 3.39 -13.38 -22.45
N ALA A 602 3.87 -12.16 -22.67
CA ALA A 602 4.58 -11.79 -23.89
C ALA A 602 5.90 -12.56 -24.06
N GLY A 603 6.76 -12.58 -23.03
CA GLY A 603 8.03 -13.29 -23.08
C GLY A 603 7.86 -14.80 -23.25
N TRP A 604 6.81 -15.38 -22.65
CA TRP A 604 6.47 -16.79 -22.85
C TRP A 604 5.94 -17.06 -24.26
N ALA A 605 5.04 -16.24 -24.78
CA ALA A 605 4.50 -16.38 -26.13
C ALA A 605 5.59 -16.25 -27.21
N ASN A 606 6.62 -15.43 -26.95
CA ASN A 606 7.74 -15.19 -27.86
C ASN A 606 8.93 -16.15 -27.66
N ARG A 607 8.80 -17.20 -26.83
CA ARG A 607 9.87 -18.22 -26.66
C ARG A 607 10.19 -18.96 -27.97
N ILE A 608 11.35 -19.61 -28.02
CA ILE A 608 11.69 -20.53 -29.12
C ILE A 608 10.72 -21.72 -29.10
N PRO A 609 9.91 -21.97 -30.14
CA PRO A 609 8.90 -23.03 -30.11
C PRO A 609 9.46 -24.44 -29.88
N ALA A 610 10.63 -24.72 -30.45
CA ALA A 610 11.25 -26.06 -30.40
C ALA A 610 11.89 -26.41 -29.05
N SER A 611 12.51 -25.44 -28.37
CA SER A 611 13.22 -25.68 -27.11
C SER A 611 12.48 -25.16 -25.88
N GLY A 612 11.51 -24.25 -26.07
CA GLY A 612 10.82 -23.53 -24.99
C GLY A 612 11.66 -22.42 -24.34
N VAL A 613 12.88 -22.16 -24.83
CA VAL A 613 13.79 -21.16 -24.25
C VAL A 613 13.27 -19.75 -24.54
N THR A 614 13.17 -18.94 -23.49
CA THR A 614 12.76 -17.53 -23.55
C THR A 614 13.95 -16.60 -23.81
N TYR A 615 13.66 -15.34 -24.12
CA TYR A 615 14.67 -14.30 -24.36
C TYR A 615 14.29 -13.01 -23.64
N LYS A 616 15.28 -12.14 -23.39
CA LYS A 616 15.12 -10.88 -22.65
C LYS A 616 14.29 -9.81 -23.35
N ASP A 617 14.18 -9.88 -24.69
CA ASP A 617 13.30 -9.02 -25.47
C ASP A 617 11.91 -9.64 -25.57
N TYR A 618 10.98 -9.19 -24.72
CA TYR A 618 9.63 -9.75 -24.66
C TYR A 618 8.73 -9.29 -25.81
N ALA A 619 9.11 -8.22 -26.52
CA ALA A 619 8.31 -7.66 -27.61
C ALA A 619 8.44 -8.49 -28.90
N ASN A 620 9.56 -9.21 -29.06
CA ASN A 620 9.91 -9.90 -30.30
C ASN A 620 10.14 -11.41 -30.07
N PRO A 621 9.88 -12.25 -31.09
CA PRO A 621 10.24 -13.66 -31.02
C PRO A 621 11.72 -13.88 -30.69
N ALA A 622 11.99 -14.83 -29.79
CA ALA A 622 13.33 -15.19 -29.36
C ALA A 622 14.20 -15.59 -30.57
N PRO A 623 15.47 -15.13 -30.63
CA PRO A 623 16.37 -15.48 -31.71
C PRO A 623 16.79 -16.97 -31.61
N SER A 624 17.58 -17.43 -32.59
CA SER A 624 18.21 -18.76 -32.50
C SER A 624 18.90 -18.96 -31.16
N ILE A 625 18.76 -20.14 -30.56
CA ILE A 625 19.36 -20.49 -29.26
C ILE A 625 20.89 -20.28 -29.21
N SER A 626 21.58 -20.33 -30.37
CA SER A 626 23.01 -20.03 -30.49
C SER A 626 23.38 -18.58 -30.12
N ASN A 627 22.40 -17.68 -30.18
CA ASN A 627 22.52 -16.25 -29.92
C ASN A 627 21.92 -15.85 -28.56
N ILE A 628 21.54 -16.84 -27.74
CA ILE A 628 20.96 -16.62 -26.41
C ILE A 628 21.97 -17.09 -25.37
N GLU A 629 22.25 -16.21 -24.41
CA GLU A 629 23.02 -16.57 -23.22
C GLU A 629 22.09 -16.94 -22.07
N SER A 630 22.59 -17.72 -21.10
CA SER A 630 21.85 -18.06 -19.89
C SER A 630 21.33 -16.82 -19.15
N TYR A 631 22.07 -15.72 -19.20
CA TYR A 631 21.67 -14.42 -18.66
C TYR A 631 20.34 -13.97 -19.28
N ASP A 632 20.28 -13.92 -20.62
CA ASP A 632 19.12 -13.44 -21.38
C ASP A 632 17.89 -14.32 -21.20
N ALA A 633 18.11 -15.63 -21.09
CA ALA A 633 17.03 -16.61 -20.99
C ALA A 633 16.42 -16.71 -19.58
N SER A 634 17.09 -16.20 -18.55
CA SER A 634 16.72 -16.41 -17.15
C SER A 634 15.49 -15.63 -16.68
N ALA A 635 15.17 -14.53 -17.36
CA ALA A 635 14.19 -13.56 -16.90
C ALA A 635 12.77 -14.13 -16.69
N ILE A 636 12.20 -14.77 -17.71
CA ILE A 636 10.83 -15.31 -17.66
C ILE A 636 10.74 -16.50 -16.70
N PRO A 637 11.66 -17.49 -16.72
CA PRO A 637 11.71 -18.53 -15.70
C PRO A 637 11.72 -17.96 -14.27
N ALA A 638 12.52 -16.92 -14.01
CA ALA A 638 12.60 -16.27 -12.70
C ALA A 638 11.29 -15.59 -12.28
N LEU A 639 10.72 -14.77 -13.15
CA LEU A 639 9.42 -14.12 -12.90
C LEU A 639 8.32 -15.15 -12.64
N MET A 640 8.25 -16.21 -13.46
CA MET A 640 7.29 -17.30 -13.28
C MET A 640 7.50 -18.10 -12.00
N GLN A 641 8.67 -18.04 -11.35
CA GLN A 641 8.84 -18.74 -10.07
C GLN A 641 8.16 -18.00 -8.91
N VAL A 642 8.00 -16.69 -9.01
CA VAL A 642 7.56 -15.81 -7.91
C VAL A 642 6.22 -15.13 -8.17
N ILE A 643 5.83 -14.94 -9.44
CA ILE A 643 4.53 -14.40 -9.82
C ILE A 643 3.61 -15.57 -10.18
N LYS A 644 2.43 -15.65 -9.56
CA LYS A 644 1.44 -16.69 -9.85
C LYS A 644 0.59 -16.31 -11.07
N PRO A 645 0.03 -17.27 -11.82
CA PRO A 645 -0.87 -17.01 -12.94
C PRO A 645 -2.06 -16.11 -12.57
N GLU A 646 -2.58 -15.34 -13.54
CA GLU A 646 -3.76 -14.45 -13.34
C GLU A 646 -4.98 -15.21 -12.80
N SER A 647 -5.21 -16.44 -13.26
CA SER A 647 -6.30 -17.29 -12.77
C SER A 647 -6.23 -17.59 -11.27
N GLU A 648 -5.06 -17.38 -10.66
CA GLU A 648 -4.81 -17.53 -9.21
C GLU A 648 -4.58 -16.19 -8.50
N GLN A 649 -4.55 -15.08 -9.25
CA GLN A 649 -4.30 -13.73 -8.73
C GLN A 649 -5.40 -12.76 -9.16
N GLN A 650 -6.47 -12.68 -8.38
CA GLN A 650 -7.43 -11.59 -8.52
C GLN A 650 -6.96 -10.35 -7.75
N VAL A 651 -6.30 -9.40 -8.41
CA VAL A 651 -6.32 -8.00 -7.94
C VAL A 651 -7.53 -7.33 -8.56
N ASN A 652 -8.69 -7.73 -8.06
CA ASN A 652 -9.92 -7.03 -8.36
C ASN A 652 -10.01 -5.85 -7.37
N CYS A 653 -9.99 -4.59 -7.85
CA CYS A 653 -10.15 -3.42 -6.97
C CYS A 653 -11.57 -3.33 -6.39
N GLN A 654 -12.48 -4.13 -6.91
CA GLN A 654 -13.76 -4.52 -6.36
C GLN A 654 -13.66 -5.90 -5.68
N SER A 655 -12.55 -6.23 -5.02
CA SER A 655 -12.48 -7.44 -4.17
C SER A 655 -12.31 -7.03 -2.74
N ARG A 656 -12.87 -7.84 -1.85
CA ARG A 656 -12.64 -7.71 -0.41
C ARG A 656 -11.16 -7.61 -0.08
N ILE A 657 -10.32 -8.42 -0.73
CA ILE A 657 -8.86 -8.43 -0.50
C ILE A 657 -8.26 -7.05 -0.79
N PHE A 658 -8.65 -6.40 -1.89
CA PHE A 658 -8.16 -5.05 -2.19
C PHE A 658 -8.52 -4.05 -1.10
N TYR A 659 -9.80 -3.97 -0.72
CA TYR A 659 -10.27 -3.06 0.33
C TYR A 659 -9.66 -3.37 1.71
N GLU A 660 -9.45 -4.64 2.03
CA GLU A 660 -8.91 -5.08 3.32
C GLU A 660 -7.42 -4.77 3.43
N LYS A 661 -6.65 -5.05 2.36
CA LYS A 661 -5.20 -4.95 2.37
C LYS A 661 -4.67 -3.58 1.97
N ASN A 662 -5.31 -2.92 1.00
CA ASN A 662 -4.80 -1.65 0.45
C ASN A 662 -5.50 -0.42 1.05
N LEU A 663 -6.78 -0.58 1.42
CA LEU A 663 -7.58 0.52 1.97
C LEU A 663 -7.85 0.36 3.48
N HIS A 664 -7.45 -0.75 4.11
CA HIS A 664 -7.69 -1.00 5.54
C HIS A 664 -9.15 -0.82 5.98
N TRP A 665 -10.11 -1.17 5.10
CA TRP A 665 -11.53 -1.05 5.45
C TRP A 665 -11.91 -2.06 6.53
N ASP A 666 -12.66 -1.59 7.52
CA ASP A 666 -13.21 -2.42 8.58
C ASP A 666 -14.40 -3.24 8.08
N PHE A 667 -14.16 -4.52 7.79
CA PHE A 667 -15.20 -5.46 7.34
C PHE A 667 -16.11 -5.98 8.47
N ASP A 668 -15.89 -5.58 9.71
CA ASP A 668 -16.90 -5.73 10.74
C ASP A 668 -18.03 -4.71 10.63
N VAL A 669 -17.71 -3.56 10.03
CA VAL A 669 -18.63 -2.45 9.76
C VAL A 669 -19.17 -2.49 8.33
N TRP A 670 -18.32 -2.85 7.36
CA TRP A 670 -18.62 -2.90 5.93
C TRP A 670 -18.76 -4.34 5.42
N THR A 671 -19.61 -4.56 4.43
CA THR A 671 -19.75 -5.82 3.69
C THR A 671 -19.51 -5.59 2.21
N PHE A 672 -19.06 -6.64 1.54
CA PHE A 672 -18.73 -6.59 0.14
C PHE A 672 -18.81 -7.99 -0.47
N SER A 673 -19.59 -8.15 -1.54
CA SER A 673 -19.61 -9.36 -2.36
C SER A 673 -18.86 -9.15 -3.68
N GLU A 674 -18.43 -10.22 -4.35
CA GLU A 674 -17.70 -10.13 -5.62
C GLU A 674 -18.48 -9.42 -6.74
N ASN A 675 -19.81 -9.32 -6.61
CA ASN A 675 -20.68 -8.63 -7.57
C ASN A 675 -20.97 -7.18 -7.19
N ASP A 676 -20.53 -6.73 -6.01
CA ASP A 676 -20.77 -5.37 -5.58
C ASP A 676 -19.76 -4.42 -6.23
N SER A 677 -20.26 -3.31 -6.77
CA SER A 677 -19.40 -2.27 -7.35
C SER A 677 -18.60 -1.49 -6.29
N LEU A 678 -19.07 -1.47 -5.03
CA LEU A 678 -18.48 -0.77 -3.88
C LEU A 678 -18.90 -1.46 -2.55
N PRO A 679 -18.10 -1.34 -1.47
CA PRO A 679 -18.50 -1.85 -0.16
C PRO A 679 -19.63 -1.02 0.42
N ARG A 680 -20.50 -1.72 1.13
CA ARG A 680 -21.73 -1.18 1.72
C ARG A 680 -21.71 -1.47 3.20
N LEU A 681 -22.49 -0.73 3.99
CA LEU A 681 -22.62 -1.06 5.41
C LEU A 681 -23.07 -2.52 5.56
N ARG A 682 -22.53 -3.26 6.54
CA ARG A 682 -22.84 -4.68 6.73
C ARG A 682 -24.33 -4.96 6.99
N LEU A 683 -25.07 -3.92 7.39
CA LEU A 683 -26.51 -3.95 7.62
C LEU A 683 -27.32 -3.55 6.37
N PHE A 684 -26.69 -3.11 5.28
CA PHE A 684 -27.35 -2.61 4.07
C PHE A 684 -27.76 -3.71 3.10
N ASP A 685 -29.06 -3.79 2.80
CA ASP A 685 -29.69 -4.64 1.78
C ASP A 685 -30.16 -3.76 0.61
N THR A 686 -29.75 -4.10 -0.62
CA THR A 686 -30.06 -3.32 -1.84
C THR A 686 -31.53 -3.24 -2.21
N THR A 687 -32.36 -4.11 -1.65
CA THR A 687 -33.79 -4.26 -1.96
C THR A 687 -34.68 -3.58 -0.91
N SER A 688 -34.17 -3.39 0.30
CA SER A 688 -34.97 -2.96 1.46
C SER A 688 -34.29 -1.91 2.34
N GLY A 689 -33.12 -1.41 1.94
CA GLY A 689 -32.33 -0.51 2.75
C GLY A 689 -31.64 -1.25 3.89
N ILE A 690 -31.44 -0.61 5.03
CA ILE A 690 -30.69 -1.24 6.12
C ILE A 690 -31.59 -2.24 6.86
N LYS A 691 -31.28 -3.53 6.71
CA LYS A 691 -31.94 -4.59 7.46
C LYS A 691 -31.43 -4.57 8.89
N LYS A 692 -32.37 -4.29 9.79
CA LYS A 692 -32.26 -4.48 11.23
C LYS A 692 -31.75 -5.90 11.51
N LYS A 693 -30.46 -6.04 11.79
CA LYS A 693 -30.07 -7.05 12.78
C LYS A 693 -30.54 -6.44 14.08
N LEU A 694 -31.41 -7.14 14.82
CA LEU A 694 -31.58 -6.92 16.25
C LEU A 694 -30.21 -7.17 16.89
N ALA A 695 -29.32 -6.20 16.79
CA ALA A 695 -28.06 -6.10 17.47
C ALA A 695 -28.15 -4.91 18.42
N TYR A 696 -29.24 -4.87 19.19
CA TYR A 696 -29.01 -4.56 20.59
C TYR A 696 -28.12 -5.70 21.08
N ASN A 697 -26.80 -5.53 21.07
CA ASN A 697 -25.99 -6.30 21.99
C ASN A 697 -26.47 -5.81 23.36
N PRO A 698 -27.23 -6.60 24.13
CA PRO A 698 -27.78 -6.11 25.38
C PRO A 698 -26.67 -5.86 26.40
N VAL A 699 -25.42 -6.21 26.09
CA VAL A 699 -24.24 -6.16 26.94
C VAL A 699 -23.02 -5.71 26.12
N GLU A 700 -22.51 -4.52 26.43
CA GLU A 700 -21.19 -4.04 26.01
C GLU A 700 -20.20 -4.20 27.16
N ILE A 701 -18.97 -4.63 26.85
CA ILE A 701 -17.91 -4.78 27.84
C ILE A 701 -16.69 -3.99 27.39
N TYR A 702 -16.19 -3.11 28.25
CA TYR A 702 -15.00 -2.30 27.97
C TYR A 702 -14.16 -2.13 29.24
N SER A 703 -12.93 -1.64 29.09
CA SER A 703 -12.03 -1.38 30.23
C SER A 703 -11.67 0.10 30.30
N ARG A 704 -11.56 0.63 31.54
CA ARG A 704 -11.13 2.00 31.82
C ARG A 704 -10.61 2.08 33.26
N ASP A 705 -9.54 2.85 33.50
CA ASP A 705 -9.02 3.15 34.84
C ASP A 705 -8.79 1.92 35.75
N ARG A 706 -8.22 0.84 35.20
CA ARG A 706 -8.01 -0.48 35.86
C ARG A 706 -9.29 -1.23 36.25
N LYS A 707 -10.43 -0.89 35.66
CA LYS A 707 -11.73 -1.54 35.88
C LYS A 707 -12.34 -2.02 34.57
N ILE A 708 -13.06 -3.14 34.64
CA ILE A 708 -13.91 -3.63 33.54
C ILE A 708 -15.34 -3.15 33.78
N PHE A 709 -15.92 -2.49 32.80
CA PHE A 709 -17.30 -2.02 32.83
C PHE A 709 -18.17 -2.89 31.95
N VAL A 710 -19.39 -3.17 32.44
CA VAL A 710 -20.41 -3.90 31.69
C VAL A 710 -21.63 -3.00 31.56
N LYS A 711 -21.87 -2.51 30.35
CA LYS A 711 -23.01 -1.63 30.03
C LYS A 711 -24.13 -2.47 29.46
N THR A 712 -25.27 -2.48 30.16
CA THR A 712 -26.41 -3.34 29.82
C THR A 712 -27.71 -2.79 30.37
N ILE A 713 -28.81 -2.97 29.64
CA ILE A 713 -30.16 -2.54 30.05
C ILE A 713 -30.75 -3.39 31.20
N HIS A 714 -30.20 -4.58 31.47
CA HIS A 714 -30.65 -5.48 32.55
C HIS A 714 -29.45 -6.09 33.30
N PRO A 715 -29.57 -6.42 34.60
CA PRO A 715 -28.46 -7.06 35.32
C PRO A 715 -28.04 -8.41 34.73
N VAL A 716 -26.79 -8.53 34.31
CA VAL A 716 -26.23 -9.74 33.69
C VAL A 716 -25.23 -10.43 34.61
N MET A 717 -25.13 -11.76 34.51
CA MET A 717 -24.09 -12.52 35.21
C MET A 717 -22.77 -12.37 34.46
N VAL A 718 -21.72 -11.96 35.14
CA VAL A 718 -20.37 -11.75 34.62
C VAL A 718 -19.41 -12.71 35.29
N GLU A 719 -18.76 -13.57 34.52
CA GLU A 719 -17.72 -14.50 34.94
C GLU A 719 -16.39 -14.06 34.32
N VAL A 720 -15.37 -13.82 35.14
CA VAL A 720 -14.02 -13.45 34.68
C VAL A 720 -13.10 -14.64 34.89
N TYR A 721 -12.37 -15.00 33.84
CA TYR A 721 -11.39 -16.08 33.83
C TYR A 721 -9.99 -15.51 33.63
N ASP A 722 -9.02 -16.08 34.32
CA ASP A 722 -7.60 -15.84 34.04
C ASP A 722 -7.14 -16.60 32.78
N THR A 723 -5.88 -16.38 32.37
CA THR A 723 -5.29 -17.00 31.17
C THR A 723 -5.13 -18.52 31.27
N LEU A 724 -5.29 -19.11 32.47
CA LEU A 724 -5.26 -20.55 32.71
C LEU A 724 -6.68 -21.16 32.75
N GLY A 725 -7.71 -20.35 32.50
CA GLY A 725 -9.11 -20.78 32.48
C GLY A 725 -9.75 -20.93 33.87
N LYS A 726 -9.11 -20.43 34.93
CA LYS A 726 -9.68 -20.45 36.28
C LYS A 726 -10.55 -19.22 36.50
N ILE A 727 -11.71 -19.41 37.14
CA ILE A 727 -12.62 -18.30 37.48
C ILE A 727 -11.94 -17.39 38.52
N TYR A 728 -11.67 -16.17 38.10
CA TYR A 728 -11.16 -15.07 38.90
C TYR A 728 -12.28 -14.39 39.70
N SER A 729 -13.45 -14.15 39.09
CA SER A 729 -14.63 -13.62 39.80
C SER A 729 -15.95 -13.95 39.08
N LYS A 730 -17.07 -13.92 39.82
CA LYS A 730 -18.41 -14.15 39.30
C LYS A 730 -19.42 -13.24 40.01
N ASN A 731 -19.99 -12.27 39.28
CA ASN A 731 -20.86 -11.22 39.85
C ASN A 731 -22.06 -10.92 38.96
N ARG A 732 -23.16 -10.41 39.53
CA ARG A 732 -24.29 -9.88 38.76
C ARG A 732 -24.14 -8.37 38.66
N ILE A 733 -24.02 -7.83 37.44
CA ILE A 733 -23.58 -6.44 37.20
C ILE A 733 -24.55 -5.73 36.25
N GLN A 734 -24.81 -4.44 36.52
CA GLN A 734 -25.53 -3.54 35.63
C GLN A 734 -24.89 -2.14 35.71
N TYR A 735 -24.23 -1.67 34.65
CA TYR A 735 -23.55 -0.36 34.59
C TYR A 735 -22.42 -0.14 35.63
N ASP A 736 -22.01 -1.17 36.37
CA ASP A 736 -20.90 -1.06 37.34
C ASP A 736 -19.55 -1.50 36.76
N GLY A 737 -18.48 -1.02 37.42
CA GLY A 737 -17.10 -1.40 37.15
C GLY A 737 -16.59 -2.48 38.09
N LEU A 738 -16.14 -3.60 37.56
CA LEU A 738 -15.41 -4.65 38.27
C LEU A 738 -13.91 -4.30 38.33
N SER A 739 -13.36 -4.16 39.54
CA SER A 739 -11.92 -3.89 39.69
C SER A 739 -11.14 -5.19 39.54
N LEU A 740 -10.19 -5.19 38.59
CA LEU A 740 -9.27 -6.30 38.37
C LEU A 740 -7.83 -5.81 38.47
N PRO A 741 -6.87 -6.68 38.82
CA PRO A 741 -5.45 -6.41 38.62
C PRO A 741 -5.11 -6.17 37.15
N SER A 742 -3.92 -5.62 36.88
CA SER A 742 -3.40 -5.56 35.51
C SER A 742 -3.15 -6.98 35.00
N GLY A 743 -3.62 -7.27 33.79
CA GLY A 743 -3.55 -8.63 33.22
C GLY A 743 -4.50 -8.86 32.05
N LEU A 744 -4.37 -10.04 31.44
CA LEU A 744 -5.24 -10.52 30.37
C LEU A 744 -6.32 -11.43 30.97
N TYR A 745 -7.58 -11.15 30.65
CA TYR A 745 -8.73 -11.88 31.14
C TYR A 745 -9.70 -12.27 30.02
N LEU A 746 -10.43 -13.36 30.22
CA LEU A 746 -11.61 -13.70 29.44
C LEU A 746 -12.85 -13.39 30.28
N VAL A 747 -13.73 -12.54 29.77
CA VAL A 747 -14.97 -12.16 30.46
C VAL A 747 -16.14 -12.76 29.72
N ARG A 748 -16.90 -13.61 30.41
CA ARG A 748 -18.12 -14.22 29.92
C ARG A 748 -19.32 -13.56 30.59
N THR A 749 -20.28 -13.12 29.81
CA THR A 749 -21.55 -12.60 30.31
C THR A 749 -22.69 -13.53 29.94
N SER A 750 -23.61 -13.76 30.87
CA SER A 750 -24.81 -14.56 30.64
C SER A 750 -26.06 -13.85 31.16
N MET A 751 -27.09 -13.84 30.31
CA MET A 751 -28.42 -13.34 30.64
C MET A 751 -29.43 -14.21 29.89
N ASP A 752 -30.29 -14.91 30.64
CA ASP A 752 -31.23 -15.90 30.10
C ASP A 752 -30.52 -16.90 29.16
N ASN A 753 -30.90 -16.96 27.87
CA ASN A 753 -30.30 -17.83 26.86
C ASN A 753 -29.13 -17.17 26.07
N TYR A 754 -28.73 -15.94 26.43
CA TYR A 754 -27.66 -15.21 25.76
C TYR A 754 -26.33 -15.37 26.51
N ILE A 755 -25.29 -15.81 25.80
CA ILE A 755 -23.92 -15.92 26.31
C ILE A 755 -23.01 -15.12 25.38
N ASN A 756 -22.19 -14.23 25.95
CA ASN A 756 -21.19 -13.46 25.23
C ASN A 756 -19.83 -13.63 25.91
N CYS A 757 -18.74 -13.68 25.14
CA CYS A 757 -17.38 -13.85 25.65
C CYS A 757 -16.47 -12.78 25.03
N HIS A 758 -15.75 -12.03 25.86
CA HIS A 758 -14.82 -10.99 25.43
C HIS A 758 -13.43 -11.21 26.01
N LYS A 759 -12.41 -10.96 25.20
CA LYS A 759 -11.02 -10.88 25.64
C LYS A 759 -10.73 -9.46 26.10
N ILE A 760 -10.24 -9.27 27.33
CA ILE A 760 -9.97 -7.94 27.89
C ILE A 760 -8.55 -7.88 28.43
N ILE A 761 -7.84 -6.82 28.04
CA ILE A 761 -6.52 -6.47 28.57
C ILE A 761 -6.73 -5.31 29.53
N ASN A 762 -6.55 -5.56 30.82
CA ASN A 762 -6.58 -4.52 31.84
C ASN A 762 -5.14 -4.01 32.04
N HIS A 763 -4.87 -2.78 31.61
CA HIS A 763 -3.54 -2.16 31.68
C HIS A 763 -3.21 -1.68 33.09
#